data_AF-A0A7R9QFG7-F1
#
_entry.id   AF-A0A7R9QFG7-F1
#
_cell.length_a   1.000
_cell.length_b   1.000
_cell.length_c   1.000
_cell.angle_alpha   90.00
_cell.angle_beta   90.00
_cell.angle_gamma   90.00
#
_symmetry.space_group_name_H-M   'P 1'
#
loop_
_entity.id
_entity.type
_entity.pdbx_description
1 polymer ?
#
loop_
_entity_poly.entity_id
_entity_poly.type
_entity_poly.pdbx_seq_one_letter_code
_entity_poly.pdbx_strand_id
1 'polypeptide(L)'
;MSSKCELKRLQESGDEINNNVIITTPSKRTSSDTPAKCDDSVTHRSFIIKSYAKSNVRYIYYTNGSIVWRNCFLFFVLHLVYFFSYYVCLANKCWYTWIFGYWYGLAGGLGVTAGAHRLWSHRSYKARLPLRILLMVFHSIAGQNDLYEWCRDHRVHHKYSETDADPHNSRRGFFFAHVGWLLTRKHPDVLIKGKQLDCQDILNDPVVWVQKKYYPLFFLAFCFVLPTMIPVYFWSETWFNSLIVGVLWRYCTALHCTWFVNSAAHMFGDKPYNPRIEPRENPFVSFGAFGEGFHNYHHEFPFDYKTSEMGWKLNVTTVFIDFMAFIGQAYDRKQLSQKMIDERKLKVAENSFKYLLPFALLSHPSHPFPYPYPKSQMWYKCVIFFMEISGQEPEITDIIDGIKGPKREFKVEIVWRNVAIMSGLHLAALYGFYLCFGSAHWQTIAFAVFLYVISGLGITAGAHRLWSHRAYKAKWPLRVILCIFNTIAFQNSIYEWSRDHRVHHKYSETDADPHNANRGFFFAHCGWLLCRKHPDVIEKGRNVSCEDLLQDPLVSSHTSVGFSPENIPMSSLKANNSTVRIYSTIRSYGYYPLFFLAFCFVLPTMIPVYFWSETWSNSLIVGVLWRYCTALHCTWFVNSAAHMFGDKPYNPRIEPRENPFVSFGAFGEGMCRLNLLF
;
A
#
# COMPACT_ATOMS: atom_id res chain seq x y z
N MET A 1 -41.29 2.26 -11.61
CA MET A 1 -41.54 0.94 -11.00
C MET A 1 -41.65 -0.18 -12.06
N SER A 2 -40.82 -0.20 -13.11
CA SER A 2 -40.91 -1.20 -14.20
C SER A 2 -39.55 -1.61 -14.77
N SER A 3 -38.53 -1.78 -13.92
CA SER A 3 -37.22 -2.33 -14.35
C SER A 3 -36.61 -3.33 -13.35
N LYS A 4 -37.36 -3.72 -12.30
CA LYS A 4 -36.91 -4.66 -11.27
C LYS A 4 -37.42 -6.10 -11.47
N CYS A 5 -38.15 -6.40 -12.55
CA CYS A 5 -38.82 -7.70 -12.71
C CYS A 5 -38.18 -8.66 -13.73
N GLU A 6 -37.15 -8.24 -14.47
CA GLU A 6 -36.56 -9.07 -15.54
C GLU A 6 -35.19 -9.70 -15.19
N LEU A 7 -34.54 -9.24 -14.11
CA LEU A 7 -33.28 -9.81 -13.61
C LEU A 7 -33.45 -11.06 -12.73
N LYS A 8 -34.70 -11.43 -12.40
CA LYS A 8 -35.00 -12.58 -11.54
C LYS A 8 -35.34 -13.86 -12.33
N ARG A 9 -35.36 -13.82 -13.66
CA ARG A 9 -35.79 -14.95 -14.51
C ARG A 9 -34.65 -15.69 -15.23
N LEU A 10 -33.40 -15.25 -15.08
CA LEU A 10 -32.20 -15.87 -15.69
C LEU A 10 -31.29 -16.58 -14.68
N GLN A 11 -31.73 -16.77 -13.43
CA GLN A 11 -30.99 -17.50 -12.39
C GLN A 11 -31.58 -18.90 -12.09
N GLU A 12 -32.62 -19.35 -12.79
CA GLU A 12 -33.34 -20.59 -12.46
C GLU A 12 -33.45 -21.63 -13.59
N SER A 13 -32.86 -21.44 -14.78
CA SER A 13 -32.83 -22.49 -15.82
C SER A 13 -31.42 -23.08 -15.95
N GLY A 14 -31.18 -24.20 -15.29
CA GLY A 14 -30.07 -25.07 -15.62
C GLY A 14 -30.40 -25.84 -16.90
N ASP A 15 -29.72 -25.51 -18.00
CA ASP A 15 -29.67 -26.36 -19.19
C ASP A 15 -28.30 -26.24 -19.86
N GLU A 16 -27.72 -27.40 -20.15
CA GLU A 16 -26.51 -27.60 -20.93
C GLU A 16 -26.68 -27.10 -22.37
N ILE A 17 -25.69 -26.38 -22.92
CA ILE A 17 -25.56 -26.25 -24.38
C ILE A 17 -24.14 -26.61 -24.80
N ASN A 18 -24.08 -27.68 -25.57
CA ASN A 18 -22.94 -28.33 -26.19
C ASN A 18 -22.27 -27.48 -27.29
N ASN A 19 -20.94 -27.66 -27.35
CA ASN A 19 -19.99 -27.60 -28.47
C ASN A 19 -20.50 -27.25 -29.89
N ASN A 20 -19.86 -26.24 -30.51
CA ASN A 20 -19.02 -26.38 -31.72
C ASN A 20 -18.69 -25.01 -32.33
N VAL A 21 -17.42 -24.64 -32.43
CA VAL A 21 -16.97 -23.58 -33.35
C VAL A 21 -15.85 -24.13 -34.22
N ILE A 22 -16.20 -24.31 -35.49
CA ILE A 22 -15.33 -24.69 -36.60
C ILE A 22 -14.42 -23.51 -36.94
N ILE A 23 -13.13 -23.80 -37.09
CA ILE A 23 -12.09 -22.86 -37.54
C ILE A 23 -12.10 -22.82 -39.06
N THR A 24 -12.26 -21.64 -39.68
CA THR A 24 -11.87 -21.42 -41.09
C THR A 24 -11.12 -20.10 -41.25
N THR A 25 -9.95 -20.19 -41.88
CA THR A 25 -8.97 -19.14 -42.24
C THR A 25 -9.36 -18.36 -43.52
N PRO A 26 -8.73 -17.20 -43.82
CA PRO A 26 -9.29 -16.19 -44.73
C PRO A 26 -8.84 -16.32 -46.20
N SER A 27 -9.67 -15.86 -47.13
CA SER A 27 -9.29 -15.67 -48.55
C SER A 27 -9.65 -14.27 -49.08
N LYS A 28 -8.80 -13.76 -49.98
CA LYS A 28 -8.74 -12.42 -50.60
C LYS A 28 -9.73 -12.21 -51.77
N ARG A 29 -10.17 -10.96 -52.00
CA ARG A 29 -10.41 -10.19 -53.28
C ARG A 29 -11.59 -9.20 -53.10
N THR A 30 -11.78 -8.04 -53.75
CA THR A 30 -11.07 -7.02 -54.57
C THR A 30 -12.06 -5.85 -54.72
N SER A 31 -11.56 -4.67 -55.13
CA SER A 31 -12.22 -3.36 -55.32
C SER A 31 -13.53 -3.27 -56.14
N SER A 32 -14.49 -2.43 -55.72
CA SER A 32 -14.88 -1.16 -56.38
C SER A 32 -16.12 -0.53 -55.72
N ASP A 33 -16.21 0.80 -55.83
CA ASP A 33 -17.41 1.68 -55.72
C ASP A 33 -17.79 2.33 -54.36
N THR A 34 -17.93 3.65 -54.44
CA THR A 34 -18.46 4.61 -53.46
C THR A 34 -19.34 5.62 -54.23
N PRO A 35 -20.19 6.45 -53.58
CA PRO A 35 -21.01 6.24 -52.38
C PRO A 35 -22.45 6.79 -52.55
N ALA A 36 -23.45 6.28 -51.81
CA ALA A 36 -24.74 6.95 -51.64
C ALA A 36 -25.27 6.77 -50.21
N LYS A 37 -25.83 7.86 -49.67
CA LYS A 37 -26.18 8.13 -48.26
C LYS A 37 -27.63 7.74 -47.90
N CYS A 38 -27.81 7.55 -46.58
CA CYS A 38 -29.05 7.44 -45.76
C CYS A 38 -29.72 6.06 -45.81
N ASP A 39 -30.11 5.42 -44.71
CA ASP A 39 -30.64 5.96 -43.44
C ASP A 39 -30.46 4.90 -42.32
N ASP A 40 -29.73 5.21 -41.24
CA ASP A 40 -29.47 4.28 -40.12
C ASP A 40 -30.42 4.56 -38.95
N SER A 41 -31.55 3.86 -38.93
CA SER A 41 -32.44 3.81 -37.76
C SER A 41 -32.80 2.37 -37.38
N VAL A 42 -31.80 1.52 -37.13
CA VAL A 42 -31.99 0.28 -36.36
C VAL A 42 -30.84 0.05 -35.39
N THR A 43 -31.21 -0.06 -34.12
CA THR A 43 -30.43 -0.30 -32.91
C THR A 43 -29.31 -1.33 -33.04
N HIS A 44 -28.07 -0.87 -33.20
CA HIS A 44 -26.88 -1.63 -32.80
C HIS A 44 -26.66 -1.46 -31.29
N ARG A 45 -26.81 -2.56 -30.53
CA ARG A 45 -26.19 -2.70 -29.20
C ARG A 45 -24.68 -2.52 -29.36
N SER A 46 -24.20 -1.31 -29.08
CA SER A 46 -22.79 -0.98 -29.13
C SER A 46 -22.07 -1.65 -27.94
N PHE A 47 -21.35 -2.73 -28.25
CA PHE A 47 -20.18 -3.13 -27.50
C PHE A 47 -19.17 -1.98 -27.61
N ILE A 48 -19.08 -1.13 -26.58
CA ILE A 48 -18.07 -0.09 -26.49
C ILE A 48 -16.73 -0.80 -26.18
N ILE A 49 -15.97 -1.14 -27.23
CA ILE A 49 -14.54 -1.35 -27.13
C ILE A 49 -13.91 0.05 -27.04
N LYS A 50 -13.64 0.52 -25.82
CA LYS A 50 -12.81 1.71 -25.61
C LYS A 50 -11.38 1.39 -26.07
N SER A 51 -10.98 2.03 -27.16
CA SER A 51 -9.57 2.21 -27.52
C SER A 51 -8.90 3.03 -26.41
N TYR A 52 -8.14 2.36 -25.55
CA TYR A 52 -7.31 3.03 -24.55
C TYR A 52 -5.97 3.39 -25.17
N ALA A 53 -5.72 4.70 -25.30
CA ALA A 53 -4.41 5.24 -25.59
C ALA A 53 -3.42 4.78 -24.50
N LYS A 54 -2.25 4.28 -24.94
CA LYS A 54 -1.11 3.88 -24.10
C LYS A 54 -0.62 5.05 -23.24
N SER A 55 -1.20 5.24 -22.06
CA SER A 55 -0.51 5.85 -20.92
C SER A 55 0.07 4.71 -20.08
N ASN A 56 1.40 4.67 -19.92
CA ASN A 56 2.09 3.65 -19.12
C ASN A 56 1.96 3.89 -17.60
N VAL A 57 0.82 4.39 -17.13
CA VAL A 57 0.49 4.52 -15.70
C VAL A 57 -0.68 3.58 -15.44
N ARG A 58 -0.42 2.50 -14.69
CA ARG A 58 -1.38 1.41 -14.47
C ARG A 58 -2.29 1.77 -13.30
N TYR A 59 -3.57 1.99 -13.60
CA TYR A 59 -4.61 2.41 -12.67
C TYR A 59 -5.03 1.30 -11.68
N ILE A 60 -5.31 1.68 -10.43
CA ILE A 60 -5.99 0.83 -9.45
C ILE A 60 -7.49 0.90 -9.72
N TYR A 61 -8.05 -0.06 -10.45
CA TYR A 61 -9.49 -0.13 -10.68
C TYR A 61 -10.20 -0.72 -9.44
N TYR A 62 -10.70 0.13 -8.54
CA TYR A 62 -11.82 -0.24 -7.65
C TYR A 62 -13.11 0.34 -8.25
N THR A 63 -13.81 -0.42 -9.08
CA THR A 63 -15.18 -0.05 -9.44
C THR A 63 -16.09 -0.24 -8.22
N ASN A 64 -17.05 0.67 -8.00
CA ASN A 64 -17.93 0.76 -6.82
C ASN A 64 -18.74 -0.52 -6.45
N GLY A 65 -18.61 -1.61 -7.20
CA GLY A 65 -19.22 -2.92 -6.92
C GLY A 65 -18.24 -4.07 -6.64
N SER A 66 -16.93 -3.81 -6.55
CA SER A 66 -15.93 -4.86 -6.35
C SER A 66 -15.67 -5.20 -4.88
N ILE A 67 -16.07 -4.39 -3.91
CA ILE A 67 -15.79 -4.65 -2.48
C ILE A 67 -16.70 -5.75 -1.93
N VAL A 68 -16.12 -6.71 -1.20
CA VAL A 68 -16.81 -7.80 -0.52
C VAL A 68 -16.95 -7.45 0.96
N TRP A 69 -17.98 -6.67 1.31
CA TRP A 69 -18.20 -6.14 2.66
C TRP A 69 -18.23 -7.21 3.77
N ARG A 70 -18.73 -8.41 3.47
CA ARG A 70 -18.66 -9.55 4.39
C ARG A 70 -17.20 -9.84 4.80
N ASN A 71 -16.29 -9.86 3.84
CA ASN A 71 -14.87 -10.13 4.10
C ASN A 71 -14.26 -8.96 4.87
N CYS A 72 -14.58 -7.71 4.50
CA CYS A 72 -14.13 -6.53 5.24
C CYS A 72 -14.51 -6.61 6.74
N PHE A 73 -15.76 -6.94 7.03
CA PHE A 73 -16.25 -7.10 8.39
C PHE A 73 -15.53 -8.24 9.14
N LEU A 74 -15.44 -9.43 8.53
CA LEU A 74 -14.79 -10.59 9.15
C LEU A 74 -13.30 -10.34 9.43
N PHE A 75 -12.57 -9.75 8.48
CA PHE A 75 -11.17 -9.40 8.70
C PHE A 75 -11.04 -8.30 9.75
N PHE A 76 -11.89 -7.28 9.74
CA PHE A 76 -11.88 -6.24 10.78
C PHE A 76 -12.03 -6.84 12.18
N VAL A 77 -13.04 -7.71 12.38
CA VAL A 77 -13.24 -8.41 13.66
C VAL A 77 -12.05 -9.31 14.01
N LEU A 78 -11.51 -10.06 13.05
CA LEU A 78 -10.33 -10.91 13.28
C LEU A 78 -9.14 -10.09 13.78
N HIS A 79 -8.88 -8.92 13.20
CA HIS A 79 -7.76 -8.06 13.61
C HIS A 79 -8.01 -7.41 14.98
N LEU A 80 -9.26 -7.05 15.32
CA LEU A 80 -9.59 -6.59 16.67
C LEU A 80 -9.31 -7.68 17.71
N VAL A 81 -9.75 -8.91 17.44
CA VAL A 81 -9.49 -10.06 18.32
C VAL A 81 -8.00 -10.38 18.39
N TYR A 82 -7.27 -10.24 17.28
CA TYR A 82 -5.82 -10.40 17.24
C TYR A 82 -5.12 -9.47 18.23
N PHE A 83 -5.42 -8.17 18.22
CA PHE A 83 -4.83 -7.24 19.20
C PHE A 83 -5.28 -7.52 20.62
N PHE A 84 -6.56 -7.84 20.81
CA PHE A 84 -7.12 -8.20 22.11
C PHE A 84 -6.48 -9.49 22.68
N SER A 85 -6.09 -10.44 21.83
CA SER A 85 -5.47 -11.69 22.26
C SER A 85 -4.13 -11.50 22.98
N TYR A 86 -3.36 -10.46 22.64
CA TYR A 86 -2.13 -10.11 23.36
C TYR A 86 -2.44 -9.68 24.80
N TYR A 87 -3.47 -8.86 24.98
CA TYR A 87 -3.94 -8.46 26.30
C TYR A 87 -4.39 -9.68 27.12
N VAL A 88 -5.22 -10.56 26.53
CA VAL A 88 -5.68 -11.79 27.20
C VAL A 88 -4.50 -12.68 27.58
N CYS A 89 -3.54 -12.89 26.68
CA CYS A 89 -2.36 -13.70 26.93
C CYS A 89 -1.54 -13.17 28.11
N LEU A 90 -1.31 -11.85 28.15
CA LEU A 90 -0.56 -11.18 29.23
C LEU A 90 -1.32 -11.18 30.57
N ALA A 91 -2.60 -10.82 30.55
CA ALA A 91 -3.43 -10.71 31.75
C ALA A 91 -3.68 -12.07 32.41
N ASN A 92 -3.98 -13.10 31.60
CA ASN A 92 -4.31 -14.44 32.08
C ASN A 92 -3.10 -15.38 32.10
N LYS A 93 -1.91 -14.91 31.71
CA LYS A 93 -0.64 -15.69 31.70
C LYS A 93 -0.74 -16.99 30.89
N CYS A 94 -1.35 -16.93 29.71
CA CYS A 94 -1.65 -18.09 28.85
C CYS A 94 -0.42 -18.65 28.11
N TRP A 95 0.73 -18.76 28.76
CA TRP A 95 2.01 -19.02 28.07
C TRP A 95 2.08 -20.36 27.36
N TYR A 96 1.60 -21.44 27.99
CA TYR A 96 1.56 -22.76 27.35
C TYR A 96 0.65 -22.77 26.12
N THR A 97 -0.50 -22.11 26.21
CA THR A 97 -1.46 -21.95 25.10
C THR A 97 -0.88 -21.13 23.95
N TRP A 98 -0.14 -20.07 24.26
CA TRP A 98 0.55 -19.26 23.27
C TRP A 98 1.69 -20.03 22.58
N ILE A 99 2.51 -20.75 23.34
CA ILE A 99 3.58 -21.61 22.81
C ILE A 99 2.99 -22.71 21.92
N PHE A 100 1.91 -23.36 22.37
CA PHE A 100 1.19 -24.34 21.55
C PHE A 100 0.67 -23.70 20.26
N GLY A 101 0.00 -22.54 20.35
CA GLY A 101 -0.48 -21.78 19.20
C GLY A 101 0.65 -21.49 18.21
N TYR A 102 1.82 -21.06 18.69
CA TYR A 102 3.01 -20.83 17.86
C TYR A 102 3.44 -22.09 17.10
N TRP A 103 3.67 -23.22 17.79
CA TRP A 103 4.07 -24.48 17.13
C TRP A 103 3.01 -25.05 16.18
N TYR A 104 1.74 -24.91 16.55
CA TYR A 104 0.62 -25.31 15.70
C TYR A 104 0.54 -24.42 14.44
N GLY A 105 0.84 -23.12 14.58
CA GLY A 105 1.01 -22.19 13.46
C GLY A 105 2.19 -22.53 12.56
N LEU A 106 3.33 -22.96 13.13
CA LEU A 106 4.49 -23.44 12.37
C LEU A 106 4.11 -24.65 11.49
N ALA A 107 3.36 -25.62 12.05
CA ALA A 107 2.83 -26.74 11.28
C ALA A 107 1.94 -26.25 10.13
N GLY A 108 1.05 -25.30 10.41
CA GLY A 108 0.24 -24.63 9.38
C GLY A 108 1.07 -24.03 8.25
N GLY A 109 2.11 -23.25 8.57
CA GLY A 109 2.96 -22.64 7.56
C GLY A 109 3.75 -23.66 6.75
N LEU A 110 4.21 -24.79 7.32
CA LEU A 110 4.78 -25.89 6.54
C LEU A 110 3.77 -26.49 5.54
N GLY A 111 2.49 -26.53 5.91
CA GLY A 111 1.42 -26.93 4.99
C GLY A 111 1.29 -26.00 3.78
N VAL A 112 1.52 -24.70 3.96
CA VAL A 112 1.56 -23.72 2.88
C VAL A 112 2.87 -23.84 2.08
N THR A 113 4.02 -23.77 2.75
CA THR A 113 5.34 -23.66 2.10
C THR A 113 5.82 -24.99 1.52
N ALA A 114 5.91 -26.06 2.32
CA ALA A 114 6.32 -27.38 1.84
C ALA A 114 5.21 -28.05 1.01
N GLY A 115 3.95 -27.83 1.35
CA GLY A 115 2.78 -28.38 0.68
C GLY A 115 2.30 -27.55 -0.51
N ALA A 116 1.34 -26.66 -0.27
CA ALA A 116 0.62 -25.92 -1.32
C ALA A 116 1.55 -25.25 -2.33
N HIS A 117 2.62 -24.63 -1.85
CA HIS A 117 3.60 -23.91 -2.65
C HIS A 117 4.56 -24.84 -3.40
N ARG A 118 5.53 -25.44 -2.70
CA ARG A 118 6.64 -26.17 -3.34
C ARG A 118 6.21 -27.51 -3.95
N LEU A 119 5.38 -28.29 -3.25
CA LEU A 119 4.93 -29.60 -3.73
C LEU A 119 3.87 -29.48 -4.82
N TRP A 120 2.71 -28.89 -4.53
CA TRP A 120 1.57 -28.94 -5.46
C TRP A 120 1.59 -27.82 -6.51
N SER A 121 1.98 -26.59 -6.17
CA SER A 121 2.02 -25.51 -7.17
C SER A 121 3.18 -25.65 -8.13
N HIS A 122 4.39 -25.91 -7.62
CA HIS A 122 5.62 -25.92 -8.41
C HIS A 122 6.15 -27.29 -8.79
N ARG A 123 5.68 -28.37 -8.14
CA ARG A 123 6.19 -29.74 -8.34
C ARG A 123 7.72 -29.80 -8.25
N SER A 124 8.29 -29.11 -7.27
CA SER A 124 9.73 -29.01 -7.09
C SER A 124 10.32 -30.26 -6.43
N TYR A 125 9.48 -31.10 -5.83
CA TYR A 125 9.82 -32.43 -5.34
C TYR A 125 8.59 -33.36 -5.39
N LYS A 126 8.79 -34.65 -5.10
CA LYS A 126 7.72 -35.65 -4.97
C LYS A 126 7.62 -36.14 -3.52
N ALA A 127 6.39 -36.40 -3.07
CA ALA A 127 6.10 -36.86 -1.71
C ALA A 127 5.30 -38.18 -1.74
N ARG A 128 5.66 -39.12 -0.86
CA ARG A 128 4.87 -40.33 -0.63
C ARG A 128 3.53 -40.00 0.05
N LEU A 129 2.58 -40.93 -0.01
CA LEU A 129 1.23 -40.74 0.53
C LEU A 129 1.19 -40.23 1.98
N PRO A 130 1.99 -40.76 2.95
CA PRO A 130 1.96 -40.28 4.33
C PRO A 130 2.30 -38.79 4.46
N LEU A 131 3.37 -38.33 3.78
CA LEU A 131 3.75 -36.92 3.77
C LEU A 131 2.72 -36.04 3.09
N ARG A 132 2.10 -36.49 1.99
CA ARG A 132 1.03 -35.73 1.33
C ARG A 132 -0.18 -35.54 2.25
N ILE A 133 -0.59 -36.58 2.98
CA ILE A 133 -1.69 -36.50 3.95
C ILE A 133 -1.30 -35.53 5.09
N LEU A 134 -0.08 -35.64 5.62
CA LEU A 134 0.41 -34.74 6.66
C LEU A 134 0.38 -33.27 6.22
N LEU A 135 0.92 -32.98 5.03
CA LEU A 135 0.94 -31.63 4.47
C LEU A 135 -0.46 -31.09 4.15
N MET A 136 -1.41 -31.96 3.80
CA MET A 136 -2.81 -31.60 3.61
C MET A 136 -3.47 -31.19 4.92
N VAL A 137 -3.23 -31.95 6.01
CA VAL A 137 -3.71 -31.60 7.36
C VAL A 137 -3.09 -30.27 7.80
N PHE A 138 -1.78 -30.12 7.63
CA PHE A 138 -1.06 -28.88 7.92
C PHE A 138 -1.60 -27.69 7.10
N HIS A 139 -1.89 -27.86 5.82
CA HIS A 139 -2.51 -26.80 5.02
C HIS A 139 -3.91 -26.44 5.52
N SER A 140 -4.66 -27.42 6.03
CA SER A 140 -5.98 -27.20 6.62
C SER A 140 -5.90 -26.46 7.97
N ILE A 141 -4.80 -26.60 8.72
CA ILE A 141 -4.47 -25.74 9.87
C ILE A 141 -4.27 -24.29 9.44
N ALA A 142 -3.58 -24.06 8.32
CA ALA A 142 -3.29 -22.71 7.82
C ALA A 142 -4.54 -21.95 7.36
N GLY A 143 -5.55 -22.65 6.84
CA GLY A 143 -6.87 -22.07 6.55
C GLY A 143 -6.86 -21.00 5.45
N GLN A 144 -6.09 -21.21 4.39
CA GLN A 144 -5.92 -20.27 3.27
C GLN A 144 -6.61 -20.77 1.98
N ASN A 145 -7.93 -21.02 2.04
CA ASN A 145 -8.71 -21.69 0.99
C ASN A 145 -8.31 -23.16 0.76
N ASP A 146 -9.03 -23.84 -0.13
CA ASP A 146 -8.71 -25.22 -0.51
C ASP A 146 -7.42 -25.29 -1.34
N LEU A 147 -6.73 -26.45 -1.28
CA LEU A 147 -5.43 -26.65 -1.94
C LEU A 147 -5.47 -26.33 -3.42
N TYR A 148 -6.55 -26.73 -4.12
CA TYR A 148 -6.67 -26.47 -5.55
C TYR A 148 -6.81 -24.98 -5.86
N GLU A 149 -7.66 -24.26 -5.12
CA GLU A 149 -7.80 -22.81 -5.33
C GLU A 149 -6.49 -22.07 -5.05
N TRP A 150 -5.80 -22.40 -3.95
CA TRP A 150 -4.51 -21.81 -3.61
C TRP A 150 -3.48 -22.06 -4.72
N CYS A 151 -3.30 -23.32 -5.14
CA CYS A 151 -2.33 -23.66 -6.17
C CYS A 151 -2.66 -23.04 -7.53
N ARG A 152 -3.94 -22.99 -7.91
CA ARG A 152 -4.36 -22.34 -9.17
C ARG A 152 -4.00 -20.86 -9.13
N ASP A 153 -4.41 -20.14 -8.09
CA ASP A 153 -4.15 -18.72 -7.96
C ASP A 153 -2.64 -18.42 -7.91
N HIS A 154 -1.85 -19.26 -7.23
CA HIS A 154 -0.39 -19.13 -7.18
C HIS A 154 0.28 -19.36 -8.53
N ARG A 155 -0.18 -20.34 -9.32
CA ARG A 155 0.32 -20.53 -10.70
C ARG A 155 -0.03 -19.35 -11.61
N VAL A 156 -1.21 -18.75 -11.43
CA VAL A 156 -1.59 -17.51 -12.14
C VAL A 156 -0.65 -16.38 -11.76
N HIS A 157 -0.38 -16.21 -10.46
CA HIS A 157 0.54 -15.21 -9.94
C HIS A 157 1.92 -15.32 -10.61
N HIS A 158 2.55 -16.50 -10.62
CA HIS A 158 3.86 -16.65 -11.29
C HIS A 158 3.83 -16.37 -12.79
N LYS A 159 2.81 -16.86 -13.50
CA LYS A 159 2.76 -16.72 -14.96
C LYS A 159 2.47 -15.29 -15.42
N TYR A 160 1.69 -14.55 -14.62
CA TYR A 160 1.19 -13.22 -14.97
C TYR A 160 1.51 -12.17 -13.91
N SER A 161 2.62 -12.35 -13.19
CA SER A 161 3.05 -11.50 -12.07
C SER A 161 3.05 -10.02 -12.47
N GLU A 162 2.59 -9.17 -11.55
CA GLU A 162 2.47 -7.73 -11.78
C GLU A 162 1.60 -7.35 -13.00
N THR A 163 0.54 -8.11 -13.28
CA THR A 163 -0.49 -7.74 -14.28
C THR A 163 -1.88 -7.80 -13.66
N ASP A 164 -2.91 -7.39 -14.39
CA ASP A 164 -4.30 -7.51 -13.90
C ASP A 164 -4.80 -8.96 -13.80
N ALA A 165 -4.04 -9.92 -14.34
CA ALA A 165 -4.28 -11.34 -14.12
C ALA A 165 -3.65 -11.87 -12.82
N ASP A 166 -2.75 -11.13 -12.19
CA ASP A 166 -2.17 -11.50 -10.89
C ASP A 166 -3.19 -11.25 -9.75
N PRO A 167 -3.59 -12.29 -8.99
CA PRO A 167 -4.57 -12.14 -7.91
C PRO A 167 -4.19 -11.08 -6.88
N HIS A 168 -2.89 -10.94 -6.57
CA HIS A 168 -2.36 -10.02 -5.56
C HIS A 168 -1.33 -9.07 -6.18
N ASN A 169 -1.64 -8.59 -7.39
CA ASN A 169 -0.84 -7.64 -8.17
C ASN A 169 -0.19 -6.53 -7.33
N SER A 170 1.12 -6.66 -7.10
CA SER A 170 1.91 -5.73 -6.29
C SER A 170 1.93 -4.30 -6.85
N ARG A 171 1.69 -4.12 -8.15
CA ARG A 171 1.57 -2.78 -8.77
C ARG A 171 0.36 -1.99 -8.28
N ARG A 172 -0.62 -2.64 -7.64
CA ARG A 172 -1.78 -1.97 -7.03
C ARG A 172 -1.51 -1.46 -5.60
N GLY A 173 -0.26 -1.52 -5.16
CA GLY A 173 0.18 -0.98 -3.88
C GLY A 173 0.19 -2.03 -2.75
N PHE A 174 0.91 -1.70 -1.67
CA PHE A 174 1.18 -2.61 -0.56
C PHE A 174 -0.10 -3.18 0.05
N PHE A 175 -1.09 -2.33 0.33
CA PHE A 175 -2.33 -2.76 0.96
C PHE A 175 -3.09 -3.77 0.10
N PHE A 176 -3.18 -3.54 -1.22
CA PHE A 176 -3.86 -4.46 -2.12
C PHE A 176 -3.18 -5.83 -2.13
N ALA A 177 -1.86 -5.86 -2.32
CA ALA A 177 -1.09 -7.10 -2.36
C ALA A 177 -1.06 -7.84 -1.01
N HIS A 178 -1.14 -7.10 0.10
CA HIS A 178 -1.13 -7.69 1.44
C HIS A 178 -2.51 -8.29 1.80
N VAL A 179 -3.59 -7.51 1.78
CA VAL A 179 -4.92 -7.98 2.21
C VAL A 179 -6.06 -7.48 1.32
N GLY A 180 -5.90 -6.34 0.65
CA GLY A 180 -6.98 -5.70 -0.12
C GLY A 180 -7.54 -6.56 -1.26
N TRP A 181 -6.74 -7.45 -1.84
CA TRP A 181 -7.22 -8.41 -2.83
C TRP A 181 -8.24 -9.41 -2.27
N LEU A 182 -8.20 -9.73 -0.97
CA LEU A 182 -9.18 -10.57 -0.27
C LEU A 182 -10.46 -9.81 0.10
N LEU A 183 -10.39 -8.48 0.10
CA LEU A 183 -11.51 -7.58 0.42
C LEU A 183 -12.31 -7.21 -0.84
N THR A 184 -11.85 -7.64 -2.01
CA THR A 184 -12.44 -7.29 -3.30
C THR A 184 -12.68 -8.51 -4.17
N ARG A 185 -13.52 -8.37 -5.18
CA ARG A 185 -13.70 -9.36 -6.24
C ARG A 185 -12.44 -9.39 -7.10
N LYS A 186 -11.98 -10.61 -7.42
CA LYS A 186 -10.88 -10.84 -8.36
C LYS A 186 -11.15 -10.11 -9.67
N HIS A 187 -10.11 -9.52 -10.26
CA HIS A 187 -10.21 -8.93 -11.59
C HIS A 187 -10.59 -10.02 -12.63
N PRO A 188 -11.42 -9.71 -13.66
CA PRO A 188 -11.83 -10.70 -14.65
C PRO A 188 -10.68 -11.47 -15.29
N ASP A 189 -9.53 -10.80 -15.52
CA ASP A 189 -8.35 -11.45 -16.09
C ASP A 189 -7.78 -12.57 -15.21
N VAL A 190 -7.89 -12.46 -13.87
CA VAL A 190 -7.48 -13.54 -12.96
C VAL A 190 -8.29 -14.81 -13.26
N LEU A 191 -9.60 -14.66 -13.49
CA LEU A 191 -10.50 -15.78 -13.77
C LEU A 191 -10.27 -16.34 -15.19
N ILE A 192 -10.13 -15.46 -16.18
CA ILE A 192 -9.92 -15.84 -17.59
C ILE A 192 -8.58 -16.56 -17.73
N LYS A 193 -7.49 -15.99 -17.20
CA LYS A 193 -6.16 -16.57 -17.27
C LYS A 193 -6.01 -17.80 -16.37
N GLY A 194 -6.68 -17.83 -15.22
CA GLY A 194 -6.73 -19.00 -14.36
C GLY A 194 -7.34 -20.23 -15.04
N LYS A 195 -8.39 -20.06 -15.84
CA LYS A 195 -8.99 -21.15 -16.63
C LYS A 195 -8.08 -21.69 -17.73
N GLN A 196 -7.09 -20.90 -18.18
CA GLN A 196 -6.14 -21.28 -19.24
C GLN A 196 -4.94 -22.06 -18.69
N LEU A 197 -4.79 -22.18 -17.37
CA LEU A 197 -3.72 -22.96 -16.75
C LEU A 197 -4.10 -24.43 -16.63
N ASP A 198 -3.17 -25.30 -16.98
CA ASP A 198 -3.30 -26.71 -16.67
C ASP A 198 -3.12 -26.93 -15.15
N CYS A 199 -4.17 -27.43 -14.51
CA CYS A 199 -4.20 -27.83 -13.10
C CYS A 199 -4.71 -29.27 -12.94
N GLN A 200 -4.71 -30.07 -14.01
CA GLN A 200 -5.21 -31.45 -13.95
C GLN A 200 -4.38 -32.32 -13.02
N ASP A 201 -3.09 -32.07 -12.91
CA ASP A 201 -2.22 -32.74 -11.96
C ASP A 201 -2.62 -32.54 -10.50
N ILE A 202 -3.15 -31.37 -10.14
CA ILE A 202 -3.59 -31.05 -8.79
C ILE A 202 -4.93 -31.76 -8.52
N LEU A 203 -5.84 -31.73 -9.50
CA LEU A 203 -7.15 -32.38 -9.41
C LEU A 203 -7.04 -33.91 -9.39
N ASN A 204 -6.04 -34.47 -10.07
CA ASN A 204 -5.79 -35.91 -10.11
C ASN A 204 -5.07 -36.44 -8.86
N ASP A 205 -4.56 -35.57 -7.96
CA ASP A 205 -4.06 -36.03 -6.67
C ASP A 205 -5.25 -36.32 -5.72
N PRO A 206 -5.47 -37.59 -5.33
CA PRO A 206 -6.61 -37.95 -4.48
C PRO A 206 -6.59 -37.24 -3.13
N VAL A 207 -5.42 -36.88 -2.59
CA VAL A 207 -5.32 -36.15 -1.33
C VAL A 207 -5.86 -34.73 -1.47
N VAL A 208 -5.52 -34.05 -2.58
CA VAL A 208 -6.02 -32.70 -2.86
C VAL A 208 -7.51 -32.72 -3.15
N TRP A 209 -7.99 -33.71 -3.92
CA TRP A 209 -9.41 -33.85 -4.22
C TRP A 209 -10.24 -34.07 -2.94
N VAL A 210 -9.79 -34.94 -2.03
CA VAL A 210 -10.45 -35.17 -0.74
C VAL A 210 -10.49 -33.88 0.09
N GLN A 211 -9.36 -33.17 0.19
CA GLN A 211 -9.31 -31.91 0.93
C GLN A 211 -10.25 -30.87 0.34
N LYS A 212 -10.29 -30.74 -0.99
CA LYS A 212 -11.17 -29.82 -1.70
C LYS A 212 -12.64 -30.13 -1.45
N LYS A 213 -13.03 -31.40 -1.58
CA LYS A 213 -14.42 -31.84 -1.43
C LYS A 213 -14.96 -31.60 -0.01
N TYR A 214 -14.11 -31.80 1.00
CA TYR A 214 -14.48 -31.69 2.41
C TYR A 214 -13.82 -30.48 3.10
N TYR A 215 -13.43 -29.45 2.34
CA TYR A 215 -12.64 -28.35 2.87
C TYR A 215 -13.26 -27.65 4.08
N PRO A 216 -14.57 -27.30 4.09
CA PRO A 216 -15.16 -26.66 5.26
C PRO A 216 -15.04 -27.49 6.54
N LEU A 217 -15.13 -28.82 6.44
CA LEU A 217 -14.96 -29.73 7.56
C LEU A 217 -13.50 -29.74 8.05
N PHE A 218 -12.53 -29.92 7.15
CA PHE A 218 -11.12 -29.92 7.51
C PHE A 218 -10.64 -28.58 8.06
N PHE A 219 -11.09 -27.48 7.45
CA PHE A 219 -10.81 -26.12 7.91
C PHE A 219 -11.36 -25.91 9.32
N LEU A 220 -12.64 -26.22 9.57
CA LEU A 220 -13.23 -26.03 10.90
C LEU A 220 -12.54 -26.93 11.95
N ALA A 221 -12.36 -28.21 11.62
CA ALA A 221 -11.76 -29.19 12.52
C ALA A 221 -10.32 -28.84 12.89
N PHE A 222 -9.46 -28.61 11.90
CA PHE A 222 -8.02 -28.44 12.13
C PHE A 222 -7.61 -27.00 12.42
N CYS A 223 -8.28 -25.99 11.86
CA CYS A 223 -7.92 -24.60 12.12
C CYS A 223 -8.48 -24.10 13.46
N PHE A 224 -9.70 -24.51 13.84
CA PHE A 224 -10.41 -23.97 15.02
C PHE A 224 -10.69 -24.98 16.12
N VAL A 225 -11.39 -26.09 15.83
CA VAL A 225 -11.93 -26.97 16.87
C VAL A 225 -10.82 -27.70 17.63
N LEU A 226 -9.99 -28.47 16.92
CA LEU A 226 -8.91 -29.25 17.51
C LEU A 226 -7.91 -28.39 18.31
N PRO A 227 -7.38 -27.27 17.77
CA PRO A 227 -6.46 -26.43 18.54
C PRO A 227 -7.13 -25.63 19.67
N THR A 228 -8.47 -25.54 19.71
CA THR A 228 -9.18 -25.04 20.89
C THR A 228 -9.36 -26.12 21.95
N MET A 229 -9.59 -27.37 21.55
CA MET A 229 -9.78 -28.47 22.49
C MET A 229 -8.49 -28.89 23.18
N ILE A 230 -7.37 -28.95 22.45
CA ILE A 230 -6.10 -29.46 22.99
C ILE A 230 -5.69 -28.69 24.28
N PRO A 231 -5.63 -27.35 24.30
CA PRO A 231 -5.25 -26.63 25.52
C PRO A 231 -6.20 -26.86 26.69
N VAL A 232 -7.50 -26.94 26.41
CA VAL A 232 -8.55 -27.16 27.41
C VAL A 232 -8.38 -28.53 28.08
N TYR A 233 -8.15 -29.59 27.30
CA TYR A 233 -8.08 -30.95 27.84
C TYR A 233 -6.70 -31.34 28.38
N PHE A 234 -5.61 -30.80 27.83
CA PHE A 234 -4.26 -31.25 28.18
C PHE A 234 -3.58 -30.42 29.26
N TRP A 235 -3.95 -29.14 29.43
CA TRP A 235 -3.42 -28.30 30.50
C TRP A 235 -4.48 -27.39 31.15
N SER A 236 -5.75 -27.78 31.06
CA SER A 236 -6.88 -27.14 31.75
C SER A 236 -7.04 -25.64 31.43
N GLU A 237 -6.70 -25.23 30.20
CA GLU A 237 -6.96 -23.86 29.74
C GLU A 237 -8.47 -23.58 29.63
N THR A 238 -8.88 -22.33 29.78
CA THR A 238 -10.29 -21.97 29.54
C THR A 238 -10.61 -22.00 28.04
N TRP A 239 -11.85 -22.38 27.69
CA TRP A 239 -12.32 -22.36 26.29
C TRP A 239 -12.08 -21.01 25.61
N PHE A 240 -12.32 -19.92 26.35
CA PHE A 240 -12.12 -18.56 25.86
C PHE A 240 -10.65 -18.26 25.55
N ASN A 241 -9.75 -18.47 26.52
CA ASN A 241 -8.31 -18.22 26.31
C ASN A 241 -7.76 -19.10 25.19
N SER A 242 -8.17 -20.37 25.14
CA SER A 242 -7.73 -21.30 24.11
C SER A 242 -8.13 -20.85 22.71
N LEU A 243 -9.36 -20.37 22.51
CA LEU A 243 -9.82 -19.88 21.22
C LEU A 243 -9.14 -18.54 20.85
N ILE A 244 -9.08 -17.60 21.77
CA ILE A 244 -8.57 -16.26 21.48
C ILE A 244 -7.04 -16.29 21.27
N VAL A 245 -6.29 -16.91 22.19
CA VAL A 245 -4.82 -16.93 22.20
C VAL A 245 -4.25 -18.11 21.42
N GLY A 246 -4.81 -19.31 21.56
CA GLY A 246 -4.31 -20.51 20.88
C GLY A 246 -4.66 -20.59 19.40
N VAL A 247 -5.77 -19.96 18.99
CA VAL A 247 -6.35 -20.13 17.65
C VAL A 247 -6.38 -18.83 16.86
N LEU A 248 -7.08 -17.79 17.34
CA LEU A 248 -7.32 -16.57 16.55
C LEU A 248 -6.06 -15.71 16.45
N TRP A 249 -5.29 -15.58 17.52
CA TRP A 249 -3.96 -14.96 17.50
C TRP A 249 -3.08 -15.59 16.41
N ARG A 250 -2.85 -16.91 16.54
CA ARG A 250 -2.04 -17.69 15.60
C ARG A 250 -2.54 -17.56 14.16
N TYR A 251 -3.85 -17.68 13.93
CA TYR A 251 -4.43 -17.62 12.59
C TYR A 251 -4.10 -16.29 11.91
N CYS A 252 -4.34 -15.17 12.61
CA CYS A 252 -4.06 -13.85 12.07
C CYS A 252 -2.56 -13.62 11.86
N THR A 253 -1.69 -14.08 12.77
CA THR A 253 -0.22 -14.02 12.58
C THR A 253 0.21 -14.79 11.33
N ALA A 254 -0.27 -16.02 11.16
CA ALA A 254 0.09 -16.87 10.02
C ALA A 254 -0.36 -16.26 8.67
N LEU A 255 -1.54 -15.63 8.65
CA LEU A 255 -2.03 -14.88 7.50
C LEU A 255 -1.09 -13.72 7.15
N HIS A 256 -0.74 -12.87 8.11
CA HIS A 256 0.17 -11.75 7.85
C HIS A 256 1.56 -12.20 7.38
N CYS A 257 2.13 -13.24 8.01
CA CYS A 257 3.41 -13.81 7.57
C CYS A 257 3.36 -14.23 6.09
N THR A 258 2.26 -14.86 5.67
CA THR A 258 2.08 -15.25 4.27
C THR A 258 1.85 -14.03 3.37
N TRP A 259 1.02 -13.09 3.79
CA TRP A 259 0.71 -11.88 3.01
C TRP A 259 1.89 -10.94 2.83
N PHE A 260 2.88 -10.97 3.73
CA PHE A 260 4.14 -10.26 3.54
C PHE A 260 4.96 -10.80 2.36
N VAL A 261 4.80 -12.08 2.00
CA VAL A 261 5.41 -12.63 0.77
C VAL A 261 4.84 -11.89 -0.44
N ASN A 262 3.51 -11.75 -0.53
CA ASN A 262 2.84 -11.07 -1.65
C ASN A 262 3.13 -9.57 -1.70
N SER A 263 3.26 -8.91 -0.54
CA SER A 263 3.46 -7.46 -0.47
C SER A 263 4.93 -7.07 -0.30
N ALA A 264 5.51 -7.33 0.86
CA ALA A 264 6.86 -6.89 1.20
C ALA A 264 7.92 -7.55 0.31
N ALA A 265 7.80 -8.84 -0.02
CA ALA A 265 8.76 -9.52 -0.89
C ALA A 265 8.62 -9.16 -2.38
N HIS A 266 7.63 -8.36 -2.78
CA HIS A 266 7.57 -7.74 -4.12
C HIS A 266 8.02 -6.27 -4.12
N MET A 267 8.19 -5.64 -2.95
CA MET A 267 8.42 -4.19 -2.86
C MET A 267 9.73 -3.80 -2.19
N PHE A 268 10.18 -4.58 -1.19
CA PHE A 268 11.33 -4.25 -0.37
C PHE A 268 12.38 -5.37 -0.40
N GLY A 269 13.59 -5.05 -0.84
CA GLY A 269 14.71 -5.98 -0.92
C GLY A 269 15.54 -5.82 -2.21
N ASP A 270 16.48 -6.74 -2.39
CA ASP A 270 17.41 -6.77 -3.53
C ASP A 270 16.90 -7.71 -4.64
N LYS A 271 17.44 -7.54 -5.86
CA LYS A 271 17.05 -8.32 -7.05
C LYS A 271 18.27 -8.93 -7.77
N PRO A 272 19.04 -9.81 -7.11
CA PRO A 272 20.35 -10.27 -7.62
C PRO A 272 20.26 -11.25 -8.80
N TYR A 273 19.13 -11.91 -9.03
CA TYR A 273 18.97 -12.93 -10.08
C TYR A 273 18.23 -12.41 -11.30
N ASN A 274 17.23 -11.55 -11.10
CA ASN A 274 16.51 -10.89 -12.20
C ASN A 274 16.03 -9.50 -11.80
N PRO A 275 16.69 -8.42 -12.27
CA PRO A 275 16.29 -7.06 -11.94
C PRO A 275 15.03 -6.58 -12.69
N ARG A 276 14.58 -7.31 -13.73
CA ARG A 276 13.44 -6.92 -14.60
C ARG A 276 12.07 -7.27 -14.02
N ILE A 277 12.03 -8.13 -13.00
CA ILE A 277 10.81 -8.50 -12.27
C ILE A 277 10.76 -7.72 -10.95
N GLU A 278 9.59 -7.66 -10.30
CA GLU A 278 9.46 -6.99 -8.99
C GLU A 278 9.82 -7.82 -7.74
N PRO A 279 9.64 -9.16 -7.69
CA PRO A 279 10.05 -10.00 -6.56
C PRO A 279 11.48 -9.72 -6.08
N ARG A 280 11.67 -9.74 -4.75
CA ARG A 280 12.88 -9.29 -4.06
C ARG A 280 13.30 -10.26 -2.97
N GLU A 281 14.60 -10.28 -2.70
CA GLU A 281 15.17 -10.98 -1.55
C GLU A 281 14.93 -10.16 -0.28
N ASN A 282 14.16 -10.72 0.66
CA ASN A 282 13.81 -10.07 1.92
C ASN A 282 14.03 -11.01 3.11
N PRO A 283 15.13 -10.85 3.88
CA PRO A 283 15.45 -11.71 5.03
C PRO A 283 14.40 -11.67 6.16
N PHE A 284 13.72 -10.54 6.36
CA PHE A 284 12.67 -10.43 7.38
C PHE A 284 11.44 -11.25 7.01
N VAL A 285 11.04 -11.20 5.74
CA VAL A 285 9.96 -12.07 5.23
C VAL A 285 10.41 -13.52 5.27
N SER A 286 11.66 -13.82 4.94
CA SER A 286 12.20 -15.18 4.99
C SER A 286 12.13 -15.79 6.39
N PHE A 287 12.48 -14.99 7.42
CA PHE A 287 12.32 -15.39 8.81
C PHE A 287 10.85 -15.66 9.19
N GLY A 288 9.93 -14.76 8.85
CA GLY A 288 8.51 -14.87 9.21
C GLY A 288 7.72 -15.92 8.40
N ALA A 289 8.14 -16.20 7.17
CA ALA A 289 7.49 -17.11 6.22
C ALA A 289 8.35 -18.33 5.87
N PHE A 290 9.21 -18.76 6.80
CA PHE A 290 9.93 -20.05 6.74
C PHE A 290 10.75 -20.30 5.48
N GLY A 291 11.36 -19.26 4.92
CA GLY A 291 12.21 -19.34 3.73
C GLY A 291 11.63 -18.67 2.48
N GLU A 292 10.35 -18.30 2.47
CA GLU A 292 9.69 -17.79 1.25
C GLU A 292 10.01 -16.32 0.91
N GLY A 293 10.86 -15.67 1.72
CA GLY A 293 11.30 -14.30 1.47
C GLY A 293 12.41 -14.16 0.42
N PHE A 294 13.01 -15.25 -0.04
CA PHE A 294 14.00 -15.24 -1.13
C PHE A 294 13.29 -15.20 -2.51
N HIS A 295 12.50 -14.16 -2.70
CA HIS A 295 11.42 -14.14 -3.69
C HIS A 295 11.91 -13.81 -5.11
N ASN A 296 13.04 -13.10 -5.25
CA ASN A 296 13.66 -12.87 -6.57
C ASN A 296 14.23 -14.17 -7.14
N TYR A 297 14.90 -14.96 -6.31
CA TYR A 297 15.37 -16.29 -6.67
C TYR A 297 14.20 -17.18 -7.06
N HIS A 298 13.17 -17.22 -6.22
CA HIS A 298 12.02 -18.07 -6.41
C HIS A 298 11.27 -17.77 -7.72
N HIS A 299 11.04 -16.51 -8.06
CA HIS A 299 10.37 -16.15 -9.31
C HIS A 299 11.22 -16.37 -10.56
N GLU A 300 12.54 -16.27 -10.45
CA GLU A 300 13.44 -16.62 -11.54
C GLU A 300 13.53 -18.14 -11.74
N PHE A 301 13.53 -18.90 -10.65
CA PHE A 301 13.73 -20.34 -10.61
C PHE A 301 12.59 -21.06 -9.86
N PRO A 302 11.35 -21.01 -10.37
CA PRO A 302 10.18 -21.48 -9.62
C PRO A 302 10.14 -22.99 -9.39
N PHE A 303 10.96 -23.77 -10.11
CA PHE A 303 11.03 -25.21 -9.98
C PHE A 303 12.01 -25.69 -8.89
N ASP A 304 12.83 -24.81 -8.32
CA ASP A 304 13.79 -25.18 -7.27
C ASP A 304 13.09 -25.44 -5.92
N TYR A 305 13.33 -26.61 -5.32
CA TYR A 305 12.65 -27.01 -4.08
C TYR A 305 13.08 -26.20 -2.86
N LYS A 306 14.26 -25.56 -2.91
CA LYS A 306 14.78 -24.75 -1.81
C LYS A 306 14.20 -23.35 -1.82
N THR A 307 13.64 -22.90 -2.96
CA THR A 307 13.20 -21.52 -3.21
C THR A 307 14.27 -20.45 -2.92
N SER A 308 15.53 -20.86 -2.77
CA SER A 308 16.64 -20.00 -2.35
C SER A 308 17.99 -20.61 -2.69
N GLU A 309 18.98 -19.76 -2.96
CA GLU A 309 20.37 -20.19 -3.08
C GLU A 309 20.96 -20.61 -1.72
N MET A 310 20.54 -19.98 -0.61
CA MET A 310 21.20 -20.10 0.70
C MET A 310 20.89 -21.40 1.46
N GLY A 311 20.19 -22.35 0.83
CA GLY A 311 19.91 -23.66 1.41
C GLY A 311 19.08 -23.59 2.69
N TRP A 312 19.68 -23.92 3.83
CA TRP A 312 19.01 -23.95 5.14
C TRP A 312 18.95 -22.58 5.83
N LYS A 313 19.76 -21.61 5.40
CA LYS A 313 19.84 -20.31 6.06
C LYS A 313 18.50 -19.57 5.91
N LEU A 314 17.87 -19.29 7.05
CA LEU A 314 16.52 -18.70 7.14
C LEU A 314 15.42 -19.50 6.40
N ASN A 315 15.62 -20.80 6.19
CA ASN A 315 14.71 -21.61 5.38
C ASN A 315 14.35 -22.93 6.06
N VAL A 316 13.48 -22.79 7.06
CA VAL A 316 12.96 -23.92 7.86
C VAL A 316 12.24 -24.94 6.97
N THR A 317 11.57 -24.49 5.92
CA THR A 317 10.86 -25.36 4.98
C THR A 317 11.82 -26.30 4.24
N THR A 318 12.97 -25.81 3.78
CA THR A 318 14.00 -26.66 3.14
C THR A 318 14.54 -27.70 4.11
N VAL A 319 14.83 -27.30 5.35
CA VAL A 319 15.28 -28.25 6.41
C VAL A 319 14.24 -29.36 6.61
N PHE A 320 12.95 -29.00 6.67
CA PHE A 320 11.87 -29.97 6.79
C PHE A 320 11.80 -30.93 5.59
N ILE A 321 11.87 -30.41 4.35
CA ILE A 321 11.83 -31.25 3.14
C ILE A 321 13.04 -32.19 3.09
N ASP A 322 14.23 -31.71 3.48
CA ASP A 322 15.45 -32.51 3.51
C ASP A 322 15.40 -33.63 4.55
N PHE A 323 14.86 -33.34 5.74
CA PHE A 323 14.58 -34.36 6.75
C PHE A 323 13.57 -35.39 6.24
N MET A 324 12.49 -34.95 5.60
CA MET A 324 11.50 -35.84 5.00
C MET A 324 12.10 -36.69 3.86
N ALA A 325 13.08 -36.16 3.12
CA ALA A 325 13.80 -36.92 2.12
C ALA A 325 14.74 -37.95 2.75
N PHE A 326 15.41 -37.60 3.84
CA PHE A 326 16.28 -38.49 4.61
C PHE A 326 15.52 -39.72 5.13
N ILE A 327 14.31 -39.54 5.66
CA ILE A 327 13.45 -40.66 6.10
C ILE A 327 12.67 -41.33 4.95
N GLY A 328 12.97 -40.97 3.70
CA GLY A 328 12.35 -41.57 2.52
C GLY A 328 10.89 -41.19 2.30
N GLN A 329 10.39 -40.07 2.82
CA GLN A 329 9.04 -39.56 2.54
C GLN A 329 9.00 -38.55 1.38
N ALA A 330 10.09 -37.85 1.12
CA ALA A 330 10.27 -36.98 -0.05
C ALA A 330 11.38 -37.50 -0.98
N TYR A 331 11.27 -37.23 -2.27
CA TYR A 331 12.24 -37.65 -3.29
C TYR A 331 12.16 -36.74 -4.53
N ASP A 332 13.06 -36.92 -5.49
CA ASP A 332 13.08 -36.16 -6.76
C ASP A 332 13.10 -34.63 -6.55
N ARG A 333 13.87 -34.18 -5.55
CA ARG A 333 14.05 -32.77 -5.20
C ARG A 333 14.86 -32.07 -6.30
N LYS A 334 14.21 -31.15 -7.01
CA LYS A 334 14.81 -30.39 -8.12
C LYS A 334 15.59 -29.21 -7.58
N GLN A 335 16.89 -29.15 -7.88
CA GLN A 335 17.76 -28.06 -7.46
C GLN A 335 18.58 -27.55 -8.65
N LEU A 336 18.78 -26.24 -8.75
CA LEU A 336 19.75 -25.68 -9.69
C LEU A 336 21.19 -26.04 -9.27
N SER A 337 22.04 -26.24 -10.28
CA SER A 337 23.48 -26.32 -10.07
C SER A 337 24.04 -24.93 -9.74
N GLN A 338 25.06 -24.88 -8.86
CA GLN A 338 25.70 -23.62 -8.49
C GLN A 338 26.23 -22.87 -9.72
N LYS A 339 26.78 -23.61 -10.69
CA LYS A 339 27.24 -23.07 -11.96
C LYS A 339 26.16 -22.27 -12.70
N MET A 340 24.93 -22.77 -12.78
CA MET A 340 23.83 -22.07 -13.44
C MET A 340 23.41 -20.79 -12.69
N ILE A 341 23.47 -20.82 -11.35
CA ILE A 341 23.17 -19.66 -10.49
C ILE A 341 24.24 -18.58 -10.72
N ASP A 342 25.51 -18.97 -10.70
CA ASP A 342 26.64 -18.06 -10.89
C ASP A 342 26.62 -17.45 -12.30
N GLU A 343 26.38 -18.26 -13.34
CA GLU A 343 26.19 -17.78 -14.72
C GLU A 343 25.04 -16.77 -14.83
N ARG A 344 23.93 -17.00 -14.10
CA ARG A 344 22.80 -16.06 -14.10
C ARG A 344 23.19 -14.73 -13.44
N LYS A 345 23.84 -14.77 -12.28
CA LYS A 345 24.34 -13.57 -11.58
C LYS A 345 25.35 -12.81 -12.43
N LEU A 346 26.28 -13.52 -13.08
CA LEU A 346 27.25 -12.92 -14.01
C LEU A 346 26.54 -12.20 -15.15
N LYS A 347 25.54 -12.82 -15.78
CA LYS A 347 24.73 -12.16 -16.83
C LYS A 347 24.03 -10.90 -16.30
N VAL A 348 23.55 -10.89 -15.06
CA VAL A 348 22.94 -9.69 -14.45
C VAL A 348 24.01 -8.61 -14.21
N ALA A 349 25.17 -8.99 -13.69
CA ALA A 349 26.30 -8.09 -13.43
C ALA A 349 26.83 -7.50 -14.74
N GLU A 350 27.09 -8.30 -15.78
CA GLU A 350 27.52 -7.86 -17.11
C GLU A 350 26.53 -6.89 -17.74
N ASN A 351 25.23 -7.19 -17.68
CA ASN A 351 24.21 -6.26 -18.18
C ASN A 351 24.25 -4.95 -17.41
N SER A 352 24.46 -4.98 -16.10
CA SER A 352 24.61 -3.77 -15.27
C SER A 352 25.91 -3.01 -15.59
N PHE A 353 27.01 -3.71 -15.83
CA PHE A 353 28.30 -3.17 -16.22
C PHE A 353 28.29 -2.55 -17.62
N LYS A 354 27.54 -3.10 -18.58
CA LYS A 354 27.38 -2.53 -19.93
C LYS A 354 26.78 -1.12 -19.90
N TYR A 355 25.96 -0.81 -18.89
CA TYR A 355 25.44 0.55 -18.63
C TYR A 355 26.41 1.43 -17.82
N LEU A 356 27.42 0.85 -17.17
CA LEU A 356 28.44 1.55 -16.36
C LEU A 356 29.79 1.73 -17.07
N LEU A 357 30.08 0.93 -18.11
CA LEU A 357 31.35 0.97 -18.85
C LEU A 357 31.66 2.36 -19.47
N PRO A 358 30.67 3.13 -19.96
CA PRO A 358 30.92 4.52 -20.38
C PRO A 358 31.38 5.42 -19.23
N PHE A 359 31.06 5.10 -17.97
CA PHE A 359 31.48 5.87 -16.79
C PHE A 359 32.85 5.45 -16.25
N ALA A 360 33.23 4.18 -16.37
CA ALA A 360 34.49 3.66 -15.84
C ALA A 360 35.71 3.91 -16.75
N LEU A 361 35.51 3.94 -18.08
CA LEU A 361 36.58 4.24 -19.04
C LEU A 361 36.95 5.74 -19.11
N LEU A 362 36.16 6.61 -18.47
CA LEU A 362 36.46 8.05 -18.32
C LEU A 362 37.44 8.36 -17.16
N SER A 363 37.83 7.36 -16.37
CA SER A 363 38.82 7.50 -15.29
C SER A 363 40.16 6.90 -15.72
N HIS A 364 40.93 7.64 -16.52
CA HIS A 364 42.34 7.35 -16.75
C HIS A 364 43.19 7.77 -15.52
N PRO A 365 44.21 7.02 -15.08
CA PRO A 365 44.89 7.25 -13.79
C PRO A 365 46.02 8.29 -13.81
N SER A 366 46.01 9.28 -14.71
CA SER A 366 47.20 10.12 -14.96
C SER A 366 47.11 11.61 -14.61
N HIS A 367 46.08 12.10 -13.91
CA HIS A 367 46.10 13.48 -13.38
C HIS A 367 45.47 13.63 -11.99
N PRO A 368 46.21 14.11 -10.98
CA PRO A 368 45.63 14.54 -9.72
C PRO A 368 45.03 15.93 -9.93
N PHE A 369 43.71 16.03 -10.11
CA PHE A 369 43.04 17.33 -10.06
C PHE A 369 42.46 17.58 -8.65
N PRO A 370 42.76 18.72 -8.03
CA PRO A 370 42.22 19.09 -6.74
C PRO A 370 40.83 19.74 -6.89
N TYR A 371 39.93 19.39 -5.98
CA TYR A 371 38.59 19.97 -5.71
C TYR A 371 37.37 19.59 -6.59
N PRO A 372 36.17 19.50 -5.97
CA PRO A 372 35.01 18.82 -6.54
C PRO A 372 34.15 19.77 -7.38
N TYR A 373 33.91 19.41 -8.64
CA TYR A 373 32.88 20.04 -9.48
C TYR A 373 31.57 19.23 -9.45
N PRO A 374 30.39 19.88 -9.57
CA PRO A 374 29.10 19.19 -9.63
C PRO A 374 28.96 18.34 -10.89
N LYS A 375 28.35 17.13 -10.77
CA LYS A 375 28.09 16.17 -11.87
C LYS A 375 27.36 16.77 -13.10
N SER A 376 26.77 17.95 -12.98
CA SER A 376 26.00 18.63 -14.03
C SER A 376 26.83 19.33 -15.11
N GLN A 377 28.17 19.37 -15.01
CA GLN A 377 29.03 19.95 -16.05
C GLN A 377 29.88 18.93 -16.81
N MET A 378 29.93 17.67 -16.35
CA MET A 378 30.72 16.61 -16.98
C MET A 378 30.16 16.20 -18.35
N TRP A 379 28.83 16.17 -18.48
CA TRP A 379 28.16 15.82 -19.74
C TRP A 379 28.49 16.80 -20.87
N TYR A 380 28.59 18.10 -20.57
CA TYR A 380 28.85 19.13 -21.56
C TYR A 380 30.26 19.00 -22.15
N LYS A 381 31.25 18.64 -21.32
CA LYS A 381 32.62 18.37 -21.77
C LYS A 381 32.74 17.05 -22.53
N CYS A 382 31.98 16.02 -22.14
CA CYS A 382 31.94 14.76 -22.89
C CYS A 382 31.31 14.92 -24.27
N VAL A 383 30.28 15.78 -24.42
CA VAL A 383 29.66 16.07 -25.73
C VAL A 383 30.61 16.87 -26.63
N ILE A 384 31.30 17.88 -26.10
CA ILE A 384 32.32 18.65 -26.85
C ILE A 384 33.49 17.73 -27.29
N PHE A 385 33.94 16.83 -26.41
CA PHE A 385 35.00 15.86 -26.72
C PHE A 385 34.55 14.80 -27.74
N PHE A 386 33.28 14.38 -27.72
CA PHE A 386 32.71 13.49 -28.73
C PHE A 386 32.58 14.20 -30.09
N MET A 387 32.26 15.50 -30.10
CA MET A 387 32.24 16.34 -31.30
C MET A 387 33.64 16.49 -31.92
N GLU A 388 34.71 16.62 -31.11
CA GLU A 388 36.10 16.72 -31.60
C GLU A 388 36.64 15.42 -32.20
N ILE A 389 36.21 14.25 -31.71
CA ILE A 389 36.77 12.96 -32.15
C ILE A 389 35.97 12.31 -33.29
N SER A 390 34.65 12.52 -33.32
CA SER A 390 33.77 11.77 -34.24
C SER A 390 33.51 12.46 -35.58
N GLY A 391 33.79 13.76 -35.71
CA GLY A 391 33.58 14.52 -36.96
C GLY A 391 32.14 14.50 -37.49
N GLN A 392 31.17 14.11 -36.68
CA GLN A 392 29.75 14.02 -37.03
C GLN A 392 28.92 14.94 -36.14
N GLU A 393 28.19 15.87 -36.74
CA GLU A 393 27.15 16.64 -36.05
C GLU A 393 25.93 15.74 -35.84
N PRO A 394 25.43 15.57 -34.60
CA PRO A 394 24.22 14.79 -34.36
C PRO A 394 22.98 15.53 -34.87
N GLU A 395 22.02 14.79 -35.43
CA GLU A 395 20.74 15.36 -35.87
C GLU A 395 19.94 15.95 -34.69
N ILE A 396 19.26 17.08 -34.92
CA ILE A 396 18.50 17.84 -33.91
C ILE A 396 17.43 16.98 -33.20
N THR A 397 16.95 15.92 -33.85
CA THR A 397 16.02 14.93 -33.31
C THR A 397 16.61 14.13 -32.14
N ASP A 398 17.89 13.73 -32.22
CA ASP A 398 18.58 13.00 -31.16
C ASP A 398 18.89 13.89 -29.94
N ILE A 399 19.05 15.20 -30.18
CA ILE A 399 19.22 16.21 -29.14
C ILE A 399 17.91 16.42 -28.37
N ILE A 400 16.76 16.46 -29.07
CA ILE A 400 15.44 16.65 -28.45
C ILE A 400 15.03 15.44 -27.61
N ASP A 401 15.32 14.22 -28.06
CA ASP A 401 15.04 13.00 -27.29
C ASP A 401 16.05 12.78 -26.15
N GLY A 402 17.31 13.22 -26.31
CA GLY A 402 18.30 13.30 -25.23
C GLY A 402 17.95 14.30 -24.13
N ILE A 403 17.37 15.45 -24.48
CA ILE A 403 16.92 16.49 -23.51
C ILE A 403 15.75 15.99 -22.65
N LYS A 404 14.87 15.14 -23.20
CA LYS A 404 13.72 14.62 -22.43
C LYS A 404 14.12 13.62 -21.37
N GLY A 405 15.31 13.03 -21.46
CA GLY A 405 15.79 11.97 -20.56
C GLY A 405 14.83 10.77 -20.47
N PRO A 406 15.30 9.61 -19.98
CA PRO A 406 14.35 8.64 -19.45
C PRO A 406 13.61 9.32 -18.29
N LYS A 407 12.27 9.32 -18.30
CA LYS A 407 11.46 9.68 -17.12
C LYS A 407 12.02 8.91 -15.93
N ARG A 408 12.63 9.62 -14.98
CA ARG A 408 13.24 8.99 -13.80
C ARG A 408 12.16 8.18 -13.10
N GLU A 409 12.36 6.87 -13.02
CA GLU A 409 11.51 6.02 -12.20
C GLU A 409 11.70 6.45 -10.74
N PHE A 410 10.70 7.15 -10.18
CA PHE A 410 10.80 7.63 -8.81
C PHE A 410 10.70 6.46 -7.85
N LYS A 411 11.81 6.13 -7.19
CA LYS A 411 11.82 5.18 -6.08
C LYS A 411 11.36 5.89 -4.80
N VAL A 412 10.33 5.34 -4.16
CA VAL A 412 9.83 5.87 -2.89
C VAL A 412 10.91 5.69 -1.81
N GLU A 413 11.29 6.80 -1.17
CA GLU A 413 12.23 6.79 -0.05
C GLU A 413 11.47 6.95 1.28
N ILE A 414 11.53 5.93 2.13
CA ILE A 414 10.87 5.91 3.44
C ILE A 414 11.68 6.75 4.44
N VAL A 415 10.98 7.60 5.20
CA VAL A 415 11.53 8.39 6.29
C VAL A 415 11.23 7.66 7.61
N TRP A 416 12.12 6.73 8.00
CA TRP A 416 11.93 5.86 9.17
C TRP A 416 11.67 6.60 10.49
N ARG A 417 12.24 7.80 10.66
CA ARG A 417 11.91 8.67 11.80
C ARG A 417 10.42 8.98 11.88
N ASN A 418 9.79 9.32 10.75
CA ASN A 418 8.37 9.63 10.68
C ASN A 418 7.54 8.35 10.94
N VAL A 419 7.98 7.21 10.43
CA VAL A 419 7.35 5.90 10.70
C VAL A 419 7.33 5.60 12.20
N ALA A 420 8.47 5.77 12.88
CA ALA A 420 8.58 5.52 14.32
C ALA A 420 7.69 6.46 15.14
N ILE A 421 7.73 7.78 14.86
CA ILE A 421 6.89 8.77 15.55
C ILE A 421 5.42 8.49 15.30
N MET A 422 5.04 8.19 14.05
CA MET A 422 3.66 7.92 13.70
C MET A 422 3.15 6.65 14.38
N SER A 423 3.95 5.59 14.40
CA SER A 423 3.61 4.34 15.09
C SER A 423 3.43 4.56 16.59
N GLY A 424 4.36 5.30 17.22
CA GLY A 424 4.26 5.65 18.64
C GLY A 424 3.01 6.47 18.98
N LEU A 425 2.67 7.46 18.15
CA LEU A 425 1.45 8.25 18.30
C LEU A 425 0.19 7.37 18.25
N HIS A 426 0.10 6.45 17.29
CA HIS A 426 -1.08 5.59 17.15
C HIS A 426 -1.20 4.60 18.31
N LEU A 427 -0.09 4.01 18.78
CA LEU A 427 -0.09 3.15 19.97
C LEU A 427 -0.53 3.91 21.22
N ALA A 428 -0.02 5.13 21.42
CA ALA A 428 -0.42 5.98 22.53
C ALA A 428 -1.90 6.40 22.43
N ALA A 429 -2.40 6.67 21.23
CA ALA A 429 -3.81 6.99 21.00
C ALA A 429 -4.74 5.82 21.30
N LEU A 430 -4.38 4.59 20.90
CA LEU A 430 -5.12 3.38 21.25
C LEU A 430 -5.17 3.18 22.77
N TYR A 431 -4.05 3.40 23.44
CA TYR A 431 -4.00 3.34 24.90
C TYR A 431 -4.82 4.47 25.55
N GLY A 432 -4.77 5.69 25.01
CA GLY A 432 -5.59 6.81 25.48
C GLY A 432 -7.08 6.55 25.33
N PHE A 433 -7.51 5.97 24.20
CA PHE A 433 -8.91 5.57 24.02
C PHE A 433 -9.36 4.56 25.07
N TYR A 434 -8.51 3.59 25.42
CA TYR A 434 -8.77 2.67 26.53
C TYR A 434 -8.90 3.40 27.87
N LEU A 435 -8.02 4.36 28.16
CA LEU A 435 -8.07 5.13 29.41
C LEU A 435 -9.37 5.96 29.57
N CYS A 436 -10.01 6.36 28.47
CA CYS A 436 -11.31 7.05 28.48
C CYS A 436 -12.42 6.26 29.19
N PHE A 437 -12.33 4.93 29.26
CA PHE A 437 -13.38 4.08 29.82
C PHE A 437 -13.16 3.67 31.27
N GLY A 438 -12.04 4.06 31.89
CA GLY A 438 -11.72 3.61 33.25
C GLY A 438 -10.95 4.60 34.11
N SER A 439 -9.93 5.25 33.56
CA SER A 439 -8.98 6.04 34.36
C SER A 439 -9.15 7.55 34.17
N ALA A 440 -9.46 8.01 32.97
CA ALA A 440 -9.51 9.43 32.65
C ALA A 440 -10.76 10.09 33.24
N HIS A 441 -10.60 11.28 33.81
CA HIS A 441 -11.72 12.10 34.27
C HIS A 441 -12.58 12.50 33.07
N TRP A 442 -13.90 12.54 33.26
CA TRP A 442 -14.83 12.92 32.19
C TRP A 442 -14.60 14.36 31.70
N GLN A 443 -14.12 15.26 32.57
CA GLN A 443 -13.73 16.63 32.21
C GLN A 443 -12.56 16.64 31.21
N THR A 444 -11.59 15.74 31.39
CA THR A 444 -10.45 15.57 30.47
C THR A 444 -10.94 15.10 29.11
N ILE A 445 -11.88 14.15 29.08
CA ILE A 445 -12.49 13.64 27.84
C ILE A 445 -13.30 14.76 27.15
N ALA A 446 -14.13 15.49 27.89
CA ALA A 446 -14.91 16.60 27.36
C ALA A 446 -14.02 17.72 26.81
N PHE A 447 -12.93 18.05 27.52
CA PHE A 447 -11.95 19.02 27.08
C PHE A 447 -11.19 18.55 25.83
N ALA A 448 -10.83 17.27 25.74
CA ALA A 448 -10.23 16.68 24.56
C ALA A 448 -11.16 16.76 23.34
N VAL A 449 -12.45 16.47 23.51
CA VAL A 449 -13.47 16.61 22.46
C VAL A 449 -13.64 18.07 22.04
N PHE A 450 -13.65 19.00 23.00
CA PHE A 450 -13.69 20.44 22.71
C PHE A 450 -12.47 20.88 21.88
N LEU A 451 -11.25 20.46 22.28
CA LEU A 451 -10.02 20.74 21.54
C LEU A 451 -10.03 20.13 20.14
N TYR A 452 -10.60 18.93 19.98
CA TYR A 452 -10.82 18.31 18.67
C TYR A 452 -11.71 19.19 17.77
N VAL A 453 -12.85 19.67 18.27
CA VAL A 453 -13.77 20.54 17.51
C VAL A 453 -13.09 21.84 17.09
N ILE A 454 -12.46 22.57 18.01
CA ILE A 454 -11.82 23.85 17.66
C ILE A 454 -10.64 23.64 16.71
N SER A 455 -9.86 22.56 16.87
CA SER A 455 -8.78 22.22 15.94
C SER A 455 -9.31 21.93 14.53
N GLY A 456 -10.46 21.25 14.45
CA GLY A 456 -11.20 21.04 13.21
C GLY A 456 -11.59 22.35 12.55
N LEU A 457 -12.11 23.33 13.30
CA LEU A 457 -12.41 24.67 12.77
C LEU A 457 -11.16 25.40 12.26
N GLY A 458 -10.03 25.25 12.94
CA GLY A 458 -8.74 25.80 12.50
C GLY A 458 -8.29 25.28 11.14
N ILE A 459 -8.56 24.01 10.84
CA ILE A 459 -8.30 23.42 9.52
C ILE A 459 -9.38 23.81 8.52
N THR A 460 -10.65 23.55 8.82
CA THR A 460 -11.77 23.67 7.89
C THR A 460 -12.12 25.12 7.55
N ALA A 461 -12.46 25.93 8.55
CA ALA A 461 -12.75 27.34 8.35
C ALA A 461 -11.47 28.14 8.03
N GLY A 462 -10.38 27.85 8.75
CA GLY A 462 -9.09 28.51 8.57
C GLY A 462 -8.31 28.04 7.34
N ALA A 463 -7.40 27.07 7.54
CA ALA A 463 -6.41 26.67 6.53
C ALA A 463 -7.04 26.33 5.17
N HIS A 464 -8.17 25.64 5.18
CA HIS A 464 -8.85 25.20 3.98
C HIS A 464 -9.63 26.34 3.29
N ARG A 465 -10.73 26.82 3.91
CA ARG A 465 -11.66 27.73 3.22
C ARG A 465 -11.14 29.17 3.16
N LEU A 466 -10.56 29.69 4.24
CA LEU A 466 -10.07 31.07 4.31
C LEU A 466 -8.74 31.24 3.57
N TRP A 467 -7.71 30.48 3.94
CA TRP A 467 -6.35 30.72 3.43
C TRP A 467 -6.06 29.97 2.12
N SER A 468 -6.48 28.72 1.95
CA SER A 468 -6.20 27.99 0.70
C SER A 468 -7.09 28.45 -0.45
N HIS A 469 -8.40 28.51 -0.22
CA HIS A 469 -9.41 28.78 -1.26
C HIS A 469 -9.89 30.22 -1.34
N ARG A 470 -9.65 31.04 -0.30
CA ARG A 470 -10.16 32.42 -0.21
C ARG A 470 -11.68 32.50 -0.42
N ALA A 471 -12.41 31.50 0.07
CA ALA A 471 -13.86 31.40 -0.09
C ALA A 471 -14.62 32.51 0.64
N TYR A 472 -13.98 33.16 1.62
CA TYR A 472 -14.52 34.30 2.34
C TYR A 472 -13.40 35.21 2.86
N LYS A 473 -13.77 36.40 3.36
CA LYS A 473 -12.85 37.34 4.03
C LYS A 473 -13.17 37.40 5.52
N ALA A 474 -12.15 37.38 6.37
CA ALA A 474 -12.29 37.48 7.82
C ALA A 474 -11.62 38.75 8.36
N LYS A 475 -12.25 39.42 9.32
CA LYS A 475 -11.61 40.51 10.07
C LYS A 475 -10.51 39.94 10.98
N TRP A 476 -9.59 40.80 11.40
CA TRP A 476 -8.41 40.44 12.18
C TRP A 476 -8.71 39.55 13.41
N PRO A 477 -9.73 39.82 14.26
CA PRO A 477 -9.99 38.98 15.43
C PRO A 477 -10.27 37.51 15.09
N LEU A 478 -11.10 37.26 14.07
CA LEU A 478 -11.42 35.90 13.64
C LEU A 478 -10.20 35.19 13.03
N ARG A 479 -9.37 35.93 12.29
CA ARG A 479 -8.13 35.38 11.71
C ARG A 479 -7.17 34.90 12.79
N VAL A 480 -7.01 35.67 13.87
CA VAL A 480 -6.18 35.28 15.03
C VAL A 480 -6.73 34.03 15.70
N ILE A 481 -8.04 33.96 15.94
CA ILE A 481 -8.69 32.78 16.53
C ILE A 481 -8.45 31.53 15.66
N LEU A 482 -8.69 31.63 14.35
CA LEU A 482 -8.48 30.51 13.41
C LEU A 482 -7.00 30.11 13.31
N CYS A 483 -6.08 31.06 13.47
CA CYS A 483 -4.66 30.77 13.52
C CYS A 483 -4.31 29.93 14.76
N ILE A 484 -4.77 30.33 15.94
CA ILE A 484 -4.56 29.57 17.19
C ILE A 484 -5.17 28.17 17.05
N PHE A 485 -6.39 28.07 16.53
CA PHE A 485 -7.06 26.80 16.30
C PHE A 485 -6.29 25.90 15.33
N ASN A 486 -5.72 26.47 14.26
CA ASN A 486 -4.84 25.74 13.34
C ASN A 486 -3.57 25.24 14.05
N THR A 487 -2.98 26.05 14.94
CA THR A 487 -1.82 25.64 15.74
C THR A 487 -2.15 24.45 16.66
N ILE A 488 -3.34 24.43 17.28
CA ILE A 488 -3.82 23.30 18.11
C ILE A 488 -3.96 22.02 17.26
N ALA A 489 -4.32 22.16 15.98
CA ALA A 489 -4.47 21.03 15.05
C ALA A 489 -3.14 20.41 14.62
N PHE A 490 -2.03 21.15 14.69
CA PHE A 490 -0.67 20.69 14.40
C PHE A 490 -0.50 19.94 13.06
N GLN A 491 -1.16 20.41 11.99
CA GLN A 491 -1.05 19.85 10.64
C GLN A 491 -0.08 20.63 9.73
N ASN A 492 1.07 21.06 10.26
CA ASN A 492 1.97 22.05 9.67
C ASN A 492 1.44 23.49 9.71
N SER A 493 2.32 24.43 9.35
CA SER A 493 1.96 25.85 9.29
C SER A 493 0.87 26.12 8.24
N ILE A 494 0.06 27.17 8.46
CA ILE A 494 -0.95 27.63 7.50
C ILE A 494 -0.37 27.76 6.07
N TYR A 495 0.84 28.31 5.94
CA TYR A 495 1.50 28.46 4.65
C TYR A 495 1.79 27.11 3.98
N GLU A 496 2.43 26.19 4.68
CA GLU A 496 2.78 24.87 4.13
C GLU A 496 1.54 24.05 3.79
N TRP A 497 0.54 24.03 4.70
CA TRP A 497 -0.73 23.36 4.48
C TRP A 497 -1.44 23.93 3.25
N SER A 498 -1.55 25.25 3.17
CA SER A 498 -2.27 25.91 2.06
C SER A 498 -1.55 25.75 0.72
N ARG A 499 -0.22 25.78 0.71
CA ARG A 499 0.57 25.52 -0.50
C ARG A 499 0.31 24.10 -0.99
N ASP A 500 0.49 23.10 -0.11
CA ASP A 500 0.31 21.69 -0.47
C ASP A 500 -1.15 21.43 -0.92
N HIS A 501 -2.13 22.07 -0.29
CA HIS A 501 -3.55 21.97 -0.66
C HIS A 501 -3.86 22.58 -2.03
N ARG A 502 -3.31 23.76 -2.34
CA ARG A 502 -3.45 24.37 -3.67
C ARG A 502 -2.80 23.53 -4.77
N VAL A 503 -1.66 22.89 -4.46
CA VAL A 503 -1.00 21.94 -5.37
C VAL A 503 -1.89 20.71 -5.59
N HIS A 504 -2.45 20.15 -4.52
CA HIS A 504 -3.40 19.05 -4.59
C HIS A 504 -4.59 19.37 -5.52
N HIS A 505 -5.24 20.53 -5.36
CA HIS A 505 -6.34 20.90 -6.25
C HIS A 505 -5.92 21.09 -7.72
N LYS A 506 -4.75 21.71 -7.96
CA LYS A 506 -4.30 22.02 -9.33
C LYS A 506 -3.83 20.78 -10.09
N TYR A 507 -3.24 19.82 -9.39
CA TYR A 507 -2.62 18.63 -9.99
C TYR A 507 -3.14 17.32 -9.40
N SER A 508 -4.40 17.34 -8.95
CA SER A 508 -5.07 16.21 -8.30
C SER A 508 -4.88 14.93 -9.11
N GLU A 509 -4.60 13.83 -8.41
CA GLU A 509 -4.43 12.50 -9.00
C GLU A 509 -3.19 12.33 -9.92
N THR A 510 -2.24 13.27 -9.87
CA THR A 510 -0.95 13.18 -10.58
C THR A 510 0.22 13.03 -9.60
N ASP A 511 1.43 12.80 -10.10
CA ASP A 511 2.64 12.76 -9.26
C ASP A 511 2.99 14.09 -8.58
N ALA A 512 2.35 15.18 -8.99
CA ALA A 512 2.46 16.47 -8.30
C ALA A 512 1.47 16.64 -7.15
N ASP A 513 0.49 15.75 -7.01
CA ASP A 513 -0.43 15.73 -5.86
C ASP A 513 0.30 15.15 -4.63
N PRO A 514 0.47 15.92 -3.53
CA PRO A 514 1.18 15.45 -2.33
C PRO A 514 0.61 14.16 -1.74
N HIS A 515 -0.70 13.97 -1.83
CA HIS A 515 -1.43 12.83 -1.27
C HIS A 515 -2.27 12.12 -2.36
N ASN A 516 -1.67 12.01 -3.56
CA ASN A 516 -2.22 11.35 -4.73
C ASN A 516 -3.00 10.05 -4.41
N ALA A 517 -4.32 10.09 -4.57
CA ALA A 517 -5.19 8.96 -4.26
C ALA A 517 -4.98 7.77 -5.20
N ASN A 518 -4.48 7.99 -6.42
CA ASN A 518 -4.09 6.90 -7.33
C ASN A 518 -2.97 6.00 -6.77
N ARG A 519 -2.22 6.43 -5.74
CA ARG A 519 -1.21 5.60 -5.05
C ARG A 519 -1.82 4.67 -3.98
N GLY A 520 -3.14 4.66 -3.85
CA GLY A 520 -3.89 3.78 -2.97
C GLY A 520 -4.18 4.37 -1.60
N PHE A 521 -5.15 3.76 -0.90
CA PHE A 521 -5.74 4.31 0.32
C PHE A 521 -4.70 4.65 1.38
N PHE A 522 -3.78 3.71 1.66
CA PHE A 522 -2.75 3.92 2.67
C PHE A 522 -1.86 5.12 2.34
N PHE A 523 -1.44 5.29 1.08
CA PHE A 523 -0.61 6.41 0.67
C PHE A 523 -1.33 7.74 0.89
N ALA A 524 -2.56 7.88 0.39
CA ALA A 524 -3.35 9.09 0.51
C ALA A 524 -3.76 9.42 1.96
N HIS A 525 -3.97 8.38 2.78
CA HIS A 525 -4.37 8.53 4.17
C HIS A 525 -3.20 9.02 5.04
N CYS A 526 -2.11 8.26 5.14
CA CYS A 526 -0.96 8.64 5.98
C CYS A 526 0.41 8.29 5.38
N GLY A 527 0.46 7.40 4.38
CA GLY A 527 1.71 6.92 3.80
C GLY A 527 2.56 8.02 3.15
N TRP A 528 1.93 9.05 2.58
CA TRP A 528 2.63 10.21 2.01
C TRP A 528 3.46 10.99 3.05
N LEU A 529 3.07 10.96 4.32
CA LEU A 529 3.82 11.56 5.44
C LEU A 529 5.03 10.71 5.86
N LEU A 530 5.06 9.44 5.46
CA LEU A 530 6.09 8.47 5.83
C LEU A 530 7.21 8.37 4.79
N CYS A 531 7.07 9.03 3.65
CA CYS A 531 8.05 9.03 2.57
C CYS A 531 8.47 10.43 2.13
N ARG A 532 9.56 10.53 1.38
CA ARG A 532 9.93 11.76 0.69
C ARG A 532 8.89 12.09 -0.39
N LYS A 533 8.56 13.38 -0.52
CA LYS A 533 7.67 13.88 -1.57
C LYS A 533 8.24 13.57 -2.95
N HIS A 534 7.37 13.31 -3.92
CA HIS A 534 7.78 13.16 -5.31
C HIS A 534 8.36 14.49 -5.83
N PRO A 535 9.41 14.50 -6.69
CA PRO A 535 10.01 15.72 -7.23
C PRO A 535 8.99 16.66 -7.89
N ASP A 536 8.03 16.13 -8.64
CA ASP A 536 6.94 16.92 -9.24
C ASP A 536 6.12 17.73 -8.24
N VAL A 537 5.95 17.26 -7.00
CA VAL A 537 5.24 18.02 -5.94
C VAL A 537 6.01 19.31 -5.63
N ILE A 538 7.35 19.22 -5.57
CA ILE A 538 8.22 20.36 -5.30
C ILE A 538 8.27 21.28 -6.51
N GLU A 539 8.55 20.72 -7.69
CA GLU A 539 8.71 21.48 -8.93
C GLU A 539 7.43 22.22 -9.31
N LYS A 540 6.29 21.50 -9.38
CA LYS A 540 5.02 22.13 -9.73
C LYS A 540 4.45 22.97 -8.59
N GLY A 541 4.85 22.68 -7.35
CA GLY A 541 4.56 23.51 -6.19
C GLY A 541 5.12 24.92 -6.29
N ARG A 542 6.30 25.11 -6.91
CA ARG A 542 6.88 26.45 -7.17
C ARG A 542 6.06 27.29 -8.14
N ASN A 543 5.20 26.66 -8.94
CA ASN A 543 4.35 27.31 -9.93
C ASN A 543 2.94 27.62 -9.39
N VAL A 544 2.69 27.35 -8.10
CA VAL A 544 1.46 27.73 -7.41
C VAL A 544 1.70 29.04 -6.65
N SER A 545 0.92 30.07 -6.97
CA SER A 545 1.03 31.36 -6.29
C SER A 545 0.63 31.24 -4.82
N CYS A 546 1.51 31.68 -3.93
CA CYS A 546 1.30 31.77 -2.48
C CYS A 546 1.63 33.18 -1.94
N GLU A 547 1.75 34.17 -2.83
CA GLU A 547 2.14 35.54 -2.49
C GLU A 547 1.17 36.20 -1.50
N ASP A 548 -0.12 35.92 -1.62
CA ASP A 548 -1.15 36.40 -0.70
C ASP A 548 -0.95 35.92 0.74
N LEU A 549 -0.44 34.70 0.93
CA LEU A 549 -0.19 34.13 2.24
C LEU A 549 1.05 34.76 2.89
N LEU A 550 2.01 35.17 2.07
CA LEU A 550 3.23 35.85 2.53
C LEU A 550 2.97 37.32 2.87
N GLN A 551 2.04 37.96 2.15
CA GLN A 551 1.60 39.33 2.43
C GLN A 551 0.71 39.42 3.67
N ASP A 552 0.13 38.30 4.12
CA ASP A 552 -0.61 38.21 5.38
C ASP A 552 0.38 38.19 6.57
N PRO A 553 0.43 39.25 7.42
CA PRO A 553 1.36 39.30 8.55
C PRO A 553 1.14 38.20 9.59
N LEU A 554 -0.09 37.71 9.73
CA LEU A 554 -0.43 36.65 10.67
C LEU A 554 0.05 35.29 10.14
N VAL A 555 -0.15 35.02 8.85
CA VAL A 555 0.29 33.76 8.23
C VAL A 555 1.81 33.70 8.13
N SER A 556 2.45 34.80 7.73
CA SER A 556 3.91 34.90 7.63
C SER A 556 4.63 34.77 8.98
N SER A 557 4.01 35.21 10.09
CA SER A 557 4.56 34.99 11.45
C SER A 557 4.29 33.58 11.99
N HIS A 558 3.25 32.89 11.50
CA HIS A 558 2.92 31.50 11.82
C HIS A 558 3.69 30.45 10.97
N THR A 559 4.74 30.84 10.24
CA THR A 559 5.59 29.87 9.51
C THR A 559 6.69 29.27 10.40
N SER A 560 7.30 28.18 9.97
CA SER A 560 8.44 27.53 10.63
C SER A 560 9.77 28.26 10.38
N VAL A 561 10.67 28.27 11.37
CA VAL A 561 12.07 28.69 11.18
C VAL A 561 12.74 27.69 10.22
N GLY A 562 13.34 28.20 9.14
CA GLY A 562 14.04 27.35 8.17
C GLY A 562 13.30 27.15 6.85
N PHE A 563 12.86 28.25 6.22
CA PHE A 563 12.51 28.28 4.81
C PHE A 563 13.66 27.66 3.99
N SER A 564 13.49 26.43 3.49
CA SER A 564 14.45 25.87 2.53
C SER A 564 14.38 26.72 1.25
N PRO A 565 15.52 27.20 0.70
CA PRO A 565 15.57 28.01 -0.52
C PRO A 565 14.82 27.38 -1.70
N GLU A 566 14.66 26.06 -1.66
CA GLU A 566 14.02 25.24 -2.68
C GLU A 566 12.50 25.43 -2.79
N ASN A 567 11.86 26.12 -1.84
CA ASN A 567 10.40 26.33 -1.79
C ASN A 567 9.95 27.74 -2.22
N ILE A 568 10.86 28.57 -2.73
CA ILE A 568 10.56 29.94 -3.18
C ILE A 568 9.85 29.87 -4.56
N PRO A 569 8.67 30.49 -4.74
CA PRO A 569 8.01 30.58 -6.04
C PRO A 569 8.91 31.23 -7.08
N MET A 570 8.91 30.72 -8.31
CA MET A 570 9.79 31.25 -9.37
C MET A 570 9.41 32.69 -9.78
N SER A 571 8.14 33.07 -9.58
CA SER A 571 7.63 34.43 -9.82
C SER A 571 8.25 35.47 -8.90
N SER A 572 8.63 35.10 -7.68
CA SER A 572 9.25 36.02 -6.69
C SER A 572 10.73 36.32 -6.95
N LEU A 573 11.41 35.53 -7.78
CA LEU A 573 12.80 35.80 -8.19
C LEU A 573 12.89 36.92 -9.23
N LYS A 574 11.76 37.33 -9.82
CA LYS A 574 11.67 38.46 -10.76
C LYS A 574 11.22 39.77 -10.09
N ALA A 575 10.93 39.77 -8.79
CA ALA A 575 10.33 40.90 -8.10
C ALA A 575 11.36 41.71 -7.28
N ASN A 576 11.16 43.03 -7.26
CA ASN A 576 11.99 44.07 -6.64
C ASN A 576 12.55 43.75 -5.23
N ASN A 577 13.62 44.46 -4.84
CA ASN A 577 14.38 44.37 -3.56
C ASN A 577 13.53 44.26 -2.27
N SER A 578 12.29 44.73 -2.26
CA SER A 578 11.33 44.59 -1.15
C SER A 578 10.90 43.13 -0.91
N THR A 579 10.72 42.34 -1.97
CA THR A 579 10.28 40.93 -1.90
C THR A 579 11.37 40.06 -1.28
N VAL A 580 12.63 40.27 -1.69
CA VAL A 580 13.81 39.57 -1.14
C VAL A 580 13.97 39.86 0.37
N ARG A 581 13.63 41.07 0.82
CA ARG A 581 13.68 41.50 2.23
C ARG A 581 12.61 40.82 3.10
N ILE A 582 11.44 40.51 2.53
CA ILE A 582 10.38 39.75 3.22
C ILE A 582 10.85 38.29 3.42
N TYR A 583 11.42 37.65 2.40
CA TYR A 583 11.95 36.29 2.50
C TYR A 583 13.13 36.17 3.49
N SER A 584 14.02 37.17 3.56
CA SER A 584 15.09 37.18 4.56
C SER A 584 14.58 37.36 6.00
N THR A 585 13.43 38.00 6.19
CA THR A 585 12.81 38.22 7.50
C THR A 585 12.05 36.97 7.98
N ILE A 586 11.33 36.28 7.09
CA ILE A 586 10.64 35.00 7.38
C ILE A 586 11.65 33.91 7.81
N ARG A 587 12.87 33.92 7.25
CA ARG A 587 13.94 32.98 7.60
C ARG A 587 14.39 33.08 9.06
N SER A 588 14.13 34.21 9.72
CA SER A 588 14.72 34.55 11.03
C SER A 588 13.73 34.56 12.20
N TYR A 589 12.40 34.53 11.97
CA TYR A 589 11.39 34.80 13.02
C TYR A 589 10.15 33.89 13.01
N GLY A 590 10.20 32.69 12.42
CA GLY A 590 9.04 31.78 12.43
C GLY A 590 8.71 31.23 13.82
N TYR A 591 7.55 31.57 14.39
CA TYR A 591 7.18 31.16 15.76
C TYR A 591 6.41 29.82 15.82
N TYR A 592 6.13 29.18 14.67
CA TYR A 592 5.33 27.95 14.62
C TYR A 592 5.85 26.84 15.56
N PRO A 593 7.17 26.56 15.66
CA PRO A 593 7.66 25.51 16.55
C PRO A 593 7.34 25.73 18.03
N LEU A 594 7.42 26.98 18.48
CA LEU A 594 7.10 27.37 19.85
C LEU A 594 5.58 27.31 20.09
N PHE A 595 4.80 27.84 19.14
CA PHE A 595 3.35 27.88 19.27
C PHE A 595 2.72 26.49 19.27
N PHE A 596 3.13 25.56 18.40
CA PHE A 596 2.54 24.22 18.42
C PHE A 596 2.89 23.47 19.71
N LEU A 597 4.11 23.64 20.24
CA LEU A 597 4.48 23.01 21.50
C LEU A 597 3.59 23.52 22.65
N ALA A 598 3.37 24.83 22.71
CA ALA A 598 2.52 25.46 23.71
C ALA A 598 1.04 25.03 23.57
N PHE A 599 0.46 25.20 22.38
CA PHE A 599 -0.98 25.06 22.16
C PHE A 599 -1.44 23.63 21.86
N CYS A 600 -0.62 22.77 21.27
CA CYS A 600 -1.00 21.38 20.99
C CYS A 600 -0.61 20.43 22.13
N PHE A 601 0.48 20.68 22.85
CA PHE A 601 1.00 19.77 23.88
C PHE A 601 0.93 20.35 25.31
N VAL A 602 1.61 21.46 25.59
CA VAL A 602 1.80 21.95 26.97
C VAL A 602 0.47 22.40 27.60
N LEU A 603 -0.22 23.37 27.00
CA LEU A 603 -1.49 23.89 27.56
C LEU A 603 -2.56 22.80 27.66
N PRO A 604 -2.81 21.98 26.62
CA PRO A 604 -3.75 20.87 26.73
C PRO A 604 -3.40 19.83 27.80
N THR A 605 -2.12 19.65 28.13
CA THR A 605 -1.70 18.75 29.22
C THR A 605 -1.83 19.41 30.59
N MET A 606 -1.48 20.69 30.70
CA MET A 606 -1.45 21.39 31.99
C MET A 606 -2.86 21.76 32.48
N ILE A 607 -3.77 22.16 31.58
CA ILE A 607 -5.13 22.58 31.98
C ILE A 607 -5.84 21.48 32.78
N PRO A 608 -5.93 20.22 32.30
CA PRO A 608 -6.57 19.17 33.09
C PRO A 608 -5.90 18.88 34.43
N VAL A 609 -4.56 18.96 34.46
CA VAL A 609 -3.77 18.71 35.68
C VAL A 609 -4.05 19.77 36.75
N TYR A 610 -4.13 21.05 36.37
CA TYR A 610 -4.30 22.14 37.32
C TYR A 610 -5.76 22.46 37.66
N PHE A 611 -6.69 22.33 36.71
CA PHE A 611 -8.07 22.79 36.93
C PHE A 611 -9.01 21.72 37.49
N TRP A 612 -8.75 20.43 37.23
CA TRP A 612 -9.57 19.34 37.76
C TRP A 612 -8.75 18.11 38.19
N SER A 613 -7.49 18.35 38.54
CA SER A 613 -6.58 17.38 39.17
C SER A 613 -6.45 16.05 38.42
N GLU A 614 -6.49 16.09 37.09
CA GLU A 614 -6.20 14.92 36.27
C GLU A 614 -4.73 14.51 36.45
N THR A 615 -4.43 13.21 36.32
CA THR A 615 -3.03 12.77 36.32
C THR A 615 -2.31 13.30 35.10
N TRP A 616 -1.04 13.68 35.24
CA TRP A 616 -0.23 14.15 34.10
C TRP A 616 -0.24 13.15 32.94
N SER A 617 -0.19 11.85 33.25
CA SER A 617 -0.22 10.77 32.25
C SER A 617 -1.55 10.68 31.50
N ASN A 618 -2.70 10.73 32.18
CA ASN A 618 -4.00 10.71 31.50
C ASN A 618 -4.19 12.00 30.69
N SER A 619 -3.80 13.14 31.25
CA SER A 619 -3.91 14.43 30.57
C SER A 619 -3.10 14.46 29.26
N LEU A 620 -1.87 13.94 29.26
CA LEU A 620 -1.06 13.83 28.04
C LEU A 620 -1.63 12.78 27.08
N ILE A 621 -1.91 11.57 27.54
CA ILE A 621 -2.26 10.47 26.64
C ILE A 621 -3.67 10.66 26.06
N VAL A 622 -4.66 11.02 26.89
CA VAL A 622 -6.05 11.24 26.47
C VAL A 622 -6.24 12.66 25.94
N GLY A 623 -5.90 13.66 26.74
CA GLY A 623 -6.09 15.08 26.40
C GLY A 623 -5.29 15.52 25.18
N VAL A 624 -4.12 14.91 24.95
CA VAL A 624 -3.24 15.28 23.83
C VAL A 624 -3.19 14.22 22.74
N LEU A 625 -2.63 13.04 23.01
CA LEU A 625 -2.21 12.09 21.97
C LEU A 625 -3.40 11.40 21.28
N TRP A 626 -4.37 10.88 22.05
CA TRP A 626 -5.59 10.30 21.51
C TRP A 626 -6.39 11.31 20.69
N ARG A 627 -6.62 12.49 21.24
CA ARG A 627 -7.31 13.61 20.58
C ARG A 627 -6.61 14.04 19.29
N TYR A 628 -5.28 14.20 19.33
CA TYR A 628 -4.50 14.62 18.15
C TYR A 628 -4.54 13.56 17.05
N CYS A 629 -4.32 12.29 17.39
CA CYS A 629 -4.40 11.19 16.44
C CYS A 629 -5.79 11.07 15.81
N THR A 630 -6.85 11.23 16.61
CA THR A 630 -8.23 11.24 16.12
C THR A 630 -8.46 12.39 15.12
N ALA A 631 -8.02 13.61 15.46
CA ALA A 631 -8.11 14.78 14.58
C ALA A 631 -7.40 14.55 13.23
N LEU A 632 -6.19 13.97 13.26
CA LEU A 632 -5.44 13.63 12.05
C LEU A 632 -6.21 12.66 11.16
N HIS A 633 -6.68 11.54 11.70
CA HIS A 633 -7.42 10.55 10.91
C HIS A 633 -8.67 11.14 10.26
N CYS A 634 -9.44 11.93 11.02
CA CYS A 634 -10.62 12.63 10.50
C CYS A 634 -10.27 13.51 9.29
N THR A 635 -9.16 14.26 9.34
CA THR A 635 -8.71 15.04 8.18
C THR A 635 -8.20 14.15 7.05
N TRP A 636 -7.42 13.11 7.34
CA TRP A 636 -6.85 12.21 6.34
C TRP A 636 -7.87 11.36 5.60
N PHE A 637 -9.03 11.12 6.20
CA PHE A 637 -10.17 10.51 5.50
C PHE A 637 -10.69 11.39 4.36
N VAL A 638 -10.51 12.72 4.40
CA VAL A 638 -10.82 13.60 3.26
C VAL A 638 -9.90 13.27 2.08
N ASN A 639 -8.60 13.09 2.31
CA ASN A 639 -7.64 12.79 1.24
C ASN A 639 -7.80 11.36 0.68
N SER A 640 -8.30 10.43 1.49
CA SER A 640 -8.35 9.00 1.16
C SER A 640 -9.76 8.52 0.88
N ALA A 641 -10.61 8.45 1.91
CA ALA A 641 -11.96 7.95 1.77
C ALA A 641 -12.82 8.84 0.86
N ALA A 642 -12.70 10.17 0.92
CA ALA A 642 -13.47 11.06 0.03
C ALA A 642 -12.95 11.10 -1.41
N HIS A 643 -11.84 10.43 -1.74
CA HIS A 643 -11.41 10.21 -3.14
C HIS A 643 -11.76 8.80 -3.65
N MET A 644 -12.08 7.86 -2.75
CA MET A 644 -12.25 6.43 -3.08
C MET A 644 -13.65 5.89 -2.84
N PHE A 645 -14.36 6.40 -1.83
CA PHE A 645 -15.65 5.91 -1.39
C PHE A 645 -16.68 7.03 -1.34
N GLY A 646 -17.82 6.82 -1.99
CA GLY A 646 -18.89 7.81 -2.09
C GLY A 646 -19.42 8.00 -3.51
N ASP A 647 -20.33 8.96 -3.64
CA ASP A 647 -21.01 9.29 -4.89
C ASP A 647 -20.32 10.46 -5.62
N LYS A 648 -20.48 10.53 -6.94
CA LYS A 648 -19.93 11.61 -7.79
C LYS A 648 -21.05 12.36 -8.53
N PRO A 649 -21.97 13.04 -7.81
CA PRO A 649 -23.16 13.63 -8.44
C PRO A 649 -22.86 14.82 -9.35
N TYR A 650 -21.71 15.50 -9.16
CA TYR A 650 -21.38 16.74 -9.89
C TYR A 650 -20.47 16.53 -11.08
N ASN A 651 -19.41 15.72 -10.92
CA ASN A 651 -18.45 15.47 -11.99
C ASN A 651 -17.92 14.03 -11.91
N PRO A 652 -18.40 13.12 -12.79
CA PRO A 652 -17.97 11.72 -12.77
C PRO A 652 -16.55 11.52 -13.32
N ARG A 653 -15.91 12.57 -13.89
CA ARG A 653 -14.57 12.49 -14.50
C ARG A 653 -13.42 12.74 -13.52
N ILE A 654 -13.71 13.22 -12.31
CA ILE A 654 -12.72 13.44 -11.26
C ILE A 654 -12.87 12.39 -10.15
N GLU A 655 -11.82 12.16 -9.36
CA GLU A 655 -11.87 11.17 -8.27
C GLU A 655 -12.60 11.59 -6.99
N PRO A 656 -12.62 12.87 -6.55
CA PRO A 656 -13.38 13.29 -5.37
C PRO A 656 -14.85 12.85 -5.35
N ARG A 657 -15.35 12.53 -4.16
CA ARG A 657 -16.66 11.91 -3.90
C ARG A 657 -17.32 12.51 -2.67
N GLU A 658 -18.65 12.49 -2.68
CA GLU A 658 -19.45 12.81 -1.49
C GLU A 658 -19.49 11.61 -0.54
N ASN A 659 -19.05 11.83 0.69
CA ASN A 659 -19.00 10.82 1.74
C ASN A 659 -19.54 11.39 3.08
N PRO A 660 -20.76 10.98 3.49
CA PRO A 660 -21.39 11.45 4.71
C PRO A 660 -20.61 11.14 5.99
N PHE A 661 -19.95 9.97 6.05
CA PHE A 661 -19.16 9.58 7.23
C PHE A 661 -17.91 10.42 7.37
N VAL A 662 -17.24 10.72 6.25
CA VAL A 662 -16.10 11.66 6.25
C VAL A 662 -16.58 13.05 6.65
N SER A 663 -17.73 13.48 6.15
CA SER A 663 -18.30 14.79 6.48
C SER A 663 -18.62 14.92 7.97
N PHE A 664 -19.16 13.88 8.60
CA PHE A 664 -19.39 13.86 10.06
C PHE A 664 -18.09 14.01 10.85
N GLY A 665 -17.05 13.24 10.51
CA GLY A 665 -15.76 13.31 11.21
C GLY A 665 -14.91 14.53 10.86
N ALA A 666 -15.11 15.14 9.69
CA ALA A 666 -14.32 16.26 9.19
C ALA A 666 -15.13 17.56 9.10
N PHE A 667 -16.17 17.72 9.92
CA PHE A 667 -16.94 18.97 10.05
C PHE A 667 -17.46 19.57 8.74
N GLY A 668 -17.99 18.71 7.86
CA GLY A 668 -18.59 19.11 6.59
C GLY A 668 -17.69 18.93 5.36
N GLU A 669 -16.41 18.62 5.52
CA GLU A 669 -15.46 18.56 4.40
C GLU A 669 -15.60 17.31 3.50
N GLY A 670 -16.51 16.39 3.83
CA GLY A 670 -16.77 15.20 3.02
C GLY A 670 -17.92 15.34 2.02
N MET A 671 -18.66 16.45 1.98
CA MET A 671 -19.83 16.62 1.10
C MET A 671 -19.93 18.05 0.57
N CYS A 672 -20.38 18.22 -0.68
CA CYS A 672 -20.83 19.52 -1.19
C CYS A 672 -22.32 19.75 -0.84
N ARG A 673 -23.14 18.70 -0.72
CA ARG A 673 -24.53 18.74 -0.25
C ARG A 673 -24.63 18.70 1.27
N LEU A 674 -24.50 19.82 1.95
CA LEU A 674 -24.94 19.95 3.35
C LEU A 674 -26.22 20.81 3.52
N ASN A 675 -26.77 21.33 2.43
CA ASN A 675 -27.88 22.30 2.47
C ASN A 675 -29.31 21.70 2.38
N LEU A 676 -29.53 20.41 2.62
CA LEU A 676 -30.89 19.83 2.46
C LEU A 676 -31.37 18.92 3.61
N LEU A 677 -30.64 18.78 4.72
CA LEU A 677 -31.04 17.89 5.82
C LEU A 677 -30.80 18.46 7.23
N PHE A 678 -30.76 19.80 7.37
CA PHE A 678 -30.97 20.47 8.65
C PHE A 678 -32.15 21.42 8.54
#